data_AF-A0AAD7PJU0-F1
#
_entry.id   AF-A0AAD7PJU0-F1
#
_cell.length_a   1.000
_cell.length_b   1.000
_cell.length_c   1.000
_cell.angle_alpha   90.00
_cell.angle_beta   90.00
_cell.angle_gamma   90.00
#
_symmetry.space_group_name_H-M   'P 1'
#
loop_
_entity.id
_entity.type
_entity.pdbx_description
1 polymer ?
#
loop_
_entity_poly.entity_id
_entity_poly.type
_entity_poly.pdbx_seq_one_letter_code
_entity_poly.pdbx_strand_id
1 'polypeptide(L)'
;MLEAYRTSSVDWRPSPVVALATSIDDSQVAAAREDGSLEIWLVSPGSVGWHCQLTIHGDPNSRVSSLVWCRGASKGMSCGRLFSSSIDGSVSKWDLFHLKQKTVLDSVGVSIWQMAVEPSNSDLINTESTSKSSDSDEDETSDGEYDSDIPEAHKQSVIEHPRVAIGCDDGCVRIYSISDLDEFIYTKSLPRVSDATFLYSGSSDGLIRCWNVKLGHEIYRITAGLGGAGSRPELCIWSLLSLRSGMLVSADSSGSVQFWESQHGTLMQAHSLHKGGVNALAAAPSHNRVFSAGSDGQVILYKLSSQSVSSDGDKSLKVMKKWNYVGYVKAHTHDIKALTVAVPISREAPLADEKTKRIRHKEKPIKFSYHKWAHLGVPMLISAGDDTKLFAYSAMEFSKFSPHDICPAPQRLPIQLVLDTDFNQSMLLIQASNWLDIVSVRTKNGAIPNMTSHTVGGLATTTLLARVKTKGSQKIVCSGISYSGVFFAYSDHVKPSLFELKRCEGKNTWAVSKRLLPPKIPFAHSMIFSCDSSRLMIAGHDRRIYVVDVGSSELLHTFTPCRELYDEELPPTEPPITRMITSSDGQWLAAVNCFGDIYIFNLEILRQHWFISRLDGASVTAGGFPPQDNNVLIITTSSNQVYAFDIESKQLGEWSMKHTFVLPKRFQEFPGEVIGLSFTPSSSSSLVVIYSSRAMCLIDFGIPVDRDDMRNLQHILANGRLKRKLRDGQTETKFRKNFEFFYFQDPVLFLAHLSKNSSLIVDKPWLEVIKGLEAPPVHRHIFGT
;
A
#
# COMPACT_ATOMS: atom_id res chain seq x y z
N MET A 1 -27.74 -21.29 7.21
CA MET A 1 -26.69 -21.21 6.18
C MET A 1 -26.91 -19.89 5.46
N LEU A 2 -25.87 -19.08 5.28
CA LEU A 2 -25.99 -17.78 4.63
C LEU A 2 -26.14 -17.99 3.12
N GLU A 3 -27.14 -17.35 2.51
CA GLU A 3 -27.28 -17.32 1.05
C GLU A 3 -26.37 -16.24 0.45
N ALA A 4 -25.59 -16.61 -0.58
CA ALA A 4 -24.70 -15.68 -1.27
C ALA A 4 -25.24 -15.32 -2.65
N TYR A 5 -25.55 -14.03 -2.87
CA TYR A 5 -25.95 -13.49 -4.16
C TYR A 5 -24.76 -12.72 -4.76
N ARG A 6 -24.31 -13.12 -5.96
CA ARG A 6 -23.09 -12.54 -6.58
C ARG A 6 -23.41 -11.60 -7.75
N THR A 7 -22.57 -10.58 -7.97
CA THR A 7 -22.61 -9.76 -9.19
C THR A 7 -21.23 -9.23 -9.60
N SER A 8 -20.84 -9.46 -10.86
CA SER A 8 -19.59 -8.98 -11.46
C SER A 8 -19.81 -7.85 -12.49
N SER A 9 -20.99 -7.24 -12.45
CA SER A 9 -21.46 -6.20 -13.39
C SER A 9 -20.75 -4.85 -13.28
N VAL A 10 -19.95 -4.63 -12.23
CA VAL A 10 -19.27 -3.36 -11.97
C VAL A 10 -18.11 -3.14 -12.95
N ASP A 11 -17.97 -1.91 -13.45
CA ASP A 11 -16.82 -1.47 -14.25
C ASP A 11 -15.73 -0.96 -13.30
N TRP A 12 -14.70 -1.77 -13.09
CA TRP A 12 -13.56 -1.48 -12.22
C TRP A 12 -12.28 -1.54 -13.04
N ARG A 13 -11.59 -0.40 -13.13
CA ARG A 13 -10.36 -0.21 -13.90
C ARG A 13 -9.32 0.49 -13.02
N PRO A 14 -8.45 -0.28 -12.36
CA PRO A 14 -7.28 0.30 -11.68
C PRO A 14 -6.31 0.89 -12.69
N SER A 15 -5.47 1.82 -12.24
CA SER A 15 -4.43 2.48 -13.05
C SER A 15 -3.06 1.82 -12.84
N PRO A 16 -2.21 1.76 -13.89
CA PRO A 16 -0.81 1.33 -13.81
C PRO A 16 -0.03 1.99 -12.68
N VAL A 17 0.96 1.28 -12.13
CA VAL A 17 1.95 1.86 -11.21
C VAL A 17 3.19 2.24 -12.02
N VAL A 18 3.50 3.52 -12.09
CA VAL A 18 4.59 4.06 -12.92
C VAL A 18 5.91 4.07 -12.16
N ALA A 19 5.89 4.44 -10.88
CA ALA A 19 7.08 4.56 -10.04
C ALA A 19 6.86 3.97 -8.63
N LEU A 20 7.94 3.43 -8.06
CA LEU A 20 8.04 2.97 -6.67
C LEU A 20 9.24 3.66 -5.99
N ALA A 21 9.12 4.00 -4.72
CA ALA A 21 10.26 4.41 -3.89
C ALA A 21 10.08 4.03 -2.41
N THR A 22 11.08 3.39 -1.82
CA THR A 22 11.10 3.06 -0.38
C THR A 22 11.53 4.27 0.46
N SER A 23 10.96 4.43 1.65
CA SER A 23 11.39 5.39 2.66
C SER A 23 12.81 5.12 3.17
N ILE A 24 13.38 6.11 3.86
CA ILE A 24 14.81 6.13 4.22
C ILE A 24 15.14 5.18 5.38
N ASP A 25 14.12 4.80 6.15
CA ASP A 25 14.16 3.76 7.18
C ASP A 25 13.77 2.37 6.64
N ASP A 26 13.80 2.19 5.31
CA ASP A 26 13.36 1.01 4.54
C ASP A 26 11.89 0.57 4.79
N SER A 27 11.12 1.28 5.63
CA SER A 27 9.90 0.74 6.26
C SER A 27 8.59 0.94 5.51
N GLN A 28 8.54 1.94 4.61
CA GLN A 28 7.36 2.31 3.82
C GLN A 28 7.70 2.32 2.33
N VAL A 29 6.71 2.08 1.48
CA VAL A 29 6.84 2.08 0.03
C VAL A 29 5.79 3.01 -0.57
N ALA A 30 6.27 4.07 -1.21
CA ALA A 30 5.47 4.96 -2.03
C ALA A 30 5.27 4.33 -3.42
N ALA A 31 4.02 4.28 -3.89
CA ALA A 31 3.66 3.83 -5.22
C ALA A 31 2.84 4.91 -5.94
N ALA A 32 3.39 5.49 -7.02
CA ALA A 32 2.69 6.47 -7.84
C ALA A 32 2.02 5.78 -9.02
N ARG A 33 0.74 6.10 -9.24
CA ARG A 33 -0.05 5.57 -10.34
C ARG A 33 -0.18 6.58 -11.47
N GLU A 34 -0.45 6.06 -12.67
CA GLU A 34 -0.59 6.86 -13.89
C GLU A 34 -1.68 7.92 -13.80
N ASP A 35 -2.74 7.69 -13.03
CA ASP A 35 -3.80 8.69 -12.83
C ASP A 35 -3.35 9.90 -11.98
N GLY A 36 -2.14 9.90 -11.43
CA GLY A 36 -1.65 10.92 -10.49
C GLY A 36 -2.08 10.67 -9.05
N SER A 37 -2.54 9.46 -8.68
CA SER A 37 -2.68 9.08 -7.27
C SER A 37 -1.39 8.48 -6.71
N LEU A 38 -1.19 8.68 -5.41
CA LEU A 38 -0.06 8.15 -4.64
C LEU A 38 -0.58 7.26 -3.52
N GLU A 39 -0.05 6.05 -3.39
CA GLU A 39 -0.33 5.12 -2.30
C GLU A 39 0.90 4.97 -1.40
N ILE A 40 0.71 4.97 -0.08
CA ILE A 40 1.76 4.64 0.90
C ILE A 40 1.46 3.28 1.52
N TRP A 41 2.33 2.32 1.22
CA TRP A 41 2.26 0.94 1.66
C TRP A 41 3.26 0.67 2.79
N LEU A 42 2.84 -0.05 3.83
CA LEU A 42 3.72 -0.48 4.93
C LEU A 42 3.34 -1.85 5.47
N VAL A 43 4.25 -2.53 6.16
CA VAL A 43 3.92 -3.70 6.99
C VAL A 43 3.75 -3.23 8.43
N SER A 44 2.52 -3.30 8.95
CA SER A 44 2.25 -2.89 10.33
C SER A 44 2.88 -3.89 11.33
N PRO A 45 3.37 -3.44 12.50
CA PRO A 45 3.93 -4.33 13.52
C PRO A 45 2.98 -5.48 13.86
N GLY A 46 3.50 -6.71 13.90
CA GLY A 46 2.70 -7.92 14.14
C GLY A 46 1.78 -8.35 12.97
N SER A 47 1.57 -7.51 11.96
CA SER A 47 0.86 -7.90 10.74
C SER A 47 1.66 -8.90 9.90
N VAL A 48 0.95 -9.57 9.02
CA VAL A 48 1.50 -10.54 8.07
C VAL A 48 1.28 -10.13 6.60
N GLY A 49 0.67 -8.97 6.39
CA GLY A 49 0.42 -8.38 5.08
C GLY A 49 1.01 -6.98 4.95
N TRP A 50 1.15 -6.56 3.69
CA TRP A 50 1.31 -5.14 3.36
C TRP A 50 -0.06 -4.46 3.41
N HIS A 51 -0.11 -3.28 4.00
CA HIS A 51 -1.32 -2.47 4.19
C HIS A 51 -1.14 -1.11 3.49
N CYS A 52 -2.16 -0.66 2.76
CA CYS A 52 -2.20 0.69 2.19
C CYS A 52 -2.71 1.66 3.27
N GLN A 53 -1.81 2.39 3.93
CA GLN A 53 -2.19 3.33 4.98
C GLN A 53 -2.79 4.61 4.41
N LEU A 54 -2.16 5.18 3.37
CA LEU A 54 -2.57 6.44 2.77
C LEU A 54 -2.82 6.27 1.28
N THR A 55 -3.88 6.89 0.77
CA THR A 55 -4.07 7.18 -0.66
C THR A 55 -4.28 8.68 -0.80
N ILE A 56 -3.40 9.33 -1.57
CA ILE A 56 -3.45 10.78 -1.81
C ILE A 56 -3.78 11.01 -3.28
N HIS A 57 -4.81 11.80 -3.56
CA HIS A 57 -5.17 12.16 -4.93
C HIS A 57 -4.42 13.43 -5.33
N GLY A 58 -3.43 13.29 -6.20
CA GLY A 58 -2.75 14.41 -6.86
C GLY A 58 -3.54 14.96 -8.05
N ASP A 59 -2.90 15.85 -8.80
CA ASP A 59 -3.46 16.46 -10.00
C ASP A 59 -3.72 15.39 -11.09
N PRO A 60 -4.98 15.20 -11.54
CA PRO A 60 -5.34 14.24 -12.59
C PRO A 60 -4.70 14.52 -13.96
N ASN A 61 -4.23 15.75 -14.20
CA ASN A 61 -3.58 16.15 -15.44
C ASN A 61 -2.06 15.88 -15.40
N SER A 62 -1.47 15.81 -14.20
CA SER A 62 -0.05 15.50 -14.02
C SER A 62 0.23 14.01 -14.29
N ARG A 63 1.44 13.69 -14.73
CA ARG A 63 1.91 12.30 -14.93
C ARG A 63 3.25 12.14 -14.26
N VAL A 64 3.26 11.46 -13.10
CA VAL A 64 4.47 11.18 -12.33
C VAL A 64 5.40 10.29 -13.14
N SER A 65 6.65 10.73 -13.33
CA SER A 65 7.71 9.97 -13.99
C SER A 65 8.62 9.26 -13.00
N SER A 66 8.92 9.89 -11.86
CA SER A 66 9.88 9.37 -10.88
C SER A 66 9.51 9.77 -9.45
N LEU A 67 9.88 8.93 -8.48
CA LEU A 67 9.68 9.15 -7.04
C LEU A 67 11.02 9.08 -6.29
N VAL A 68 11.23 9.96 -5.32
CA VAL A 68 12.38 9.92 -4.41
C VAL A 68 12.03 10.33 -2.98
N TRP A 69 12.65 9.67 -2.00
CA TRP A 69 12.64 10.08 -0.59
C TRP A 69 13.96 10.76 -0.23
N CYS A 70 13.91 11.95 0.36
CA CYS A 70 15.08 12.75 0.76
C CYS A 70 15.10 12.98 2.27
N ARG A 71 16.28 12.98 2.91
CA ARG A 71 16.38 13.19 4.37
C ARG A 71 15.84 14.59 4.75
N GLY A 72 15.16 14.67 5.89
CA GLY A 72 14.84 15.94 6.54
C GLY A 72 15.95 16.32 7.52
N ALA A 73 16.28 17.61 7.64
CA ALA A 73 17.28 18.06 8.61
C ALA A 73 16.80 17.95 10.07
N SER A 74 15.48 18.03 10.28
CA SER A 74 14.85 17.84 11.59
C SER A 74 14.91 16.37 12.05
N LYS A 75 15.49 16.13 13.23
CA LYS A 75 15.64 14.79 13.86
C LYS A 75 14.34 14.03 14.17
N GLY A 76 13.16 14.55 13.81
CA GLY A 76 11.84 13.95 14.07
C GLY A 76 11.20 13.19 12.89
N MET A 77 11.72 13.30 11.66
CA MET A 77 11.12 12.65 10.47
C MET A 77 11.92 11.42 10.01
N SER A 78 11.72 10.26 10.64
CA SER A 78 12.49 9.03 10.33
C SER A 78 12.38 8.58 8.87
N CYS A 79 11.17 8.63 8.30
CA CYS A 79 10.88 8.12 6.96
C CYS A 79 11.42 9.05 5.84
N GLY A 80 11.68 10.32 6.15
CA GLY A 80 12.11 11.35 5.20
C GLY A 80 10.97 12.15 4.55
N ARG A 81 11.32 12.88 3.49
CA ARG A 81 10.44 13.75 2.68
C ARG A 81 10.25 13.13 1.30
N LEU A 82 9.01 12.98 0.85
CA LEU A 82 8.68 12.37 -0.44
C LEU A 82 8.45 13.43 -1.52
N PHE A 83 9.13 13.27 -2.65
CA PHE A 83 8.98 14.09 -3.84
C PHE A 83 8.70 13.23 -5.09
N SER A 84 7.97 13.80 -6.04
CA SER A 84 7.76 13.24 -7.38
C SER A 84 8.12 14.25 -8.46
N SER A 85 8.80 13.82 -9.52
CA SER A 85 8.83 14.56 -10.79
C SER A 85 7.66 14.15 -11.67
N SER A 86 7.23 15.06 -12.55
CA SER A 86 6.25 14.77 -13.59
C SER A 86 6.80 15.04 -14.99
N ILE A 87 6.18 14.42 -16.00
CA ILE A 87 6.61 14.52 -17.40
C ILE A 87 6.41 15.93 -17.99
N ASP A 88 5.65 16.79 -17.32
CA ASP A 88 5.52 18.21 -17.65
C ASP A 88 6.77 19.04 -17.26
N GLY A 89 7.71 18.45 -16.52
CA GLY A 89 8.90 19.12 -16.03
C GLY A 89 8.78 19.72 -14.63
N SER A 90 7.64 19.52 -13.94
CA SER A 90 7.45 19.97 -12.55
C SER A 90 8.00 18.97 -11.52
N VAL A 91 8.25 19.46 -10.31
CA VAL A 91 8.51 18.62 -9.12
C VAL A 91 7.52 19.00 -8.02
N SER A 92 6.94 17.99 -7.38
CA SER A 92 5.98 18.13 -6.28
C SER A 92 6.47 17.42 -5.02
N LYS A 93 6.28 18.07 -3.86
CA LYS A 93 6.30 17.44 -2.55
C LYS A 93 4.95 16.78 -2.27
N TRP A 94 4.96 15.63 -1.60
CA TRP A 94 3.77 15.01 -1.03
C TRP A 94 3.73 15.24 0.47
N ASP A 95 2.70 15.93 0.93
CA ASP A 95 2.40 16.12 2.34
C ASP A 95 1.53 14.97 2.83
N LEU A 96 2.17 14.00 3.50
CA LEU A 96 1.54 12.81 4.04
C LEU A 96 0.66 13.08 5.28
N PHE A 97 0.81 14.26 5.90
CA PHE A 97 -0.01 14.66 7.04
C PHE A 97 -1.29 15.38 6.58
N HIS A 98 -1.17 16.32 5.64
CA HIS A 98 -2.30 17.08 5.11
C HIS A 98 -3.03 16.40 3.93
N LEU A 99 -2.51 15.27 3.44
CA LEU A 99 -2.99 14.54 2.26
C LEU A 99 -3.04 15.41 0.99
N LYS A 100 -1.97 16.17 0.73
CA LYS A 100 -1.89 17.11 -0.39
C LYS A 100 -0.60 16.98 -1.19
N GLN A 101 -0.71 17.11 -2.52
CA GLN A 101 0.41 17.41 -3.41
C GLN A 101 0.68 18.93 -3.38
N LYS A 102 1.94 19.35 -3.30
CA LYS A 102 2.37 20.75 -3.42
C LYS A 102 3.52 20.84 -4.44
N THR A 103 3.35 21.60 -5.50
CA THR A 103 4.45 21.93 -6.43
C THR A 103 5.56 22.69 -5.68
N VAL A 104 6.81 22.27 -5.89
CA VAL A 104 8.02 22.88 -5.29
C VAL A 104 9.06 23.27 -6.33
N LEU A 105 8.91 22.81 -7.57
CA LEU A 105 9.60 23.32 -8.75
C LEU A 105 8.57 23.39 -9.90
N ASP A 106 8.36 24.57 -10.45
CA ASP A 106 7.44 24.77 -11.58
C ASP A 106 8.01 24.21 -12.89
N SER A 107 7.13 23.93 -13.86
CA SER A 107 7.54 23.45 -15.18
C SER A 107 8.38 24.50 -15.92
N VAL A 108 9.55 24.06 -16.40
CA VAL A 108 10.41 24.82 -17.34
C VAL A 108 10.16 24.39 -18.79
N GLY A 109 9.07 23.66 -19.07
CA GLY A 109 8.74 23.13 -20.40
C GLY A 109 9.65 22.02 -20.93
N VAL A 110 10.45 21.39 -20.05
CA VAL A 110 11.34 20.26 -20.38
C VAL A 110 10.99 19.07 -19.49
N SER A 111 10.62 17.95 -20.10
CA SER A 111 10.20 16.73 -19.41
C SER A 111 11.29 16.19 -18.47
N ILE A 112 10.90 15.77 -17.26
CA ILE A 112 11.78 15.06 -16.33
C ILE A 112 11.51 13.56 -16.45
N TRP A 113 12.56 12.78 -16.68
CA TRP A 113 12.49 11.32 -16.79
C TRP A 113 12.80 10.60 -15.47
N GLN A 114 13.84 11.02 -14.75
CA GLN A 114 14.29 10.33 -13.53
C GLN A 114 14.89 11.30 -12.51
N MET A 115 14.63 11.04 -11.22
CA MET A 115 15.29 11.69 -10.08
C MET A 115 16.22 10.71 -9.34
N ALA A 116 17.28 11.22 -8.73
CA ALA A 116 18.17 10.44 -7.86
C ALA A 116 18.73 11.32 -6.73
N VAL A 117 18.78 10.80 -5.50
CA VAL A 117 19.23 11.53 -4.30
C VAL A 117 20.71 11.23 -4.02
N GLU A 118 21.46 12.23 -3.57
CA GLU A 118 22.85 12.04 -3.12
C GLU A 118 22.88 11.16 -1.84
N PRO A 119 23.57 10.01 -1.85
CA PRO A 119 23.65 9.14 -0.68
C PRO A 119 24.55 9.76 0.40
N SER A 120 24.07 9.77 1.64
CA SER A 120 24.77 10.37 2.78
C SER A 120 25.90 9.49 3.32
N ASN A 121 27.05 10.11 3.64
CA ASN A 121 28.26 9.43 4.12
C ASN A 121 28.09 8.55 5.37
N SER A 122 27.01 8.71 6.16
CA SER A 122 26.69 7.80 7.27
C SER A 122 26.65 6.33 6.86
N ASP A 123 26.22 6.06 5.63
CA ASP A 123 25.88 4.72 5.15
C ASP A 123 27.13 3.95 4.68
N LEU A 124 28.31 4.60 4.74
CA LEU A 124 29.64 4.03 4.52
C LEU A 124 30.39 3.72 5.83
N ILE A 125 30.09 4.45 6.91
CA ILE A 125 30.91 4.46 8.14
C ILE A 125 30.59 3.27 9.06
N ASN A 126 29.36 2.77 9.07
CA ASN A 126 28.89 1.69 9.95
C ASN A 126 29.43 0.28 9.63
N THR A 127 30.61 0.16 9.03
CA THR A 127 31.24 -1.14 8.68
C THR A 127 32.75 -1.26 8.97
N GLU A 128 33.43 -0.21 9.46
CA GLU A 128 34.88 -0.28 9.77
C GLU A 128 35.22 -0.29 11.28
N SER A 129 34.27 -0.70 12.14
CA SER A 129 34.48 -0.79 13.59
C SER A 129 34.62 -2.23 14.13
N THR A 130 35.23 -3.15 13.36
CA THR A 130 35.48 -4.54 13.80
C THR A 130 36.85 -5.10 13.36
N SER A 131 37.94 -4.38 13.68
CA SER A 131 39.25 -5.03 13.82
C SER A 131 40.15 -4.31 14.82
N LYS A 132 41.09 -5.05 15.43
CA LYS A 132 42.08 -4.59 16.43
C LYS A 132 41.54 -4.17 17.80
N SER A 133 41.17 -5.16 18.60
CA SER A 133 41.54 -5.18 20.02
C SER A 133 42.71 -6.15 20.19
N SER A 134 43.85 -5.65 20.64
CA SER A 134 45.02 -6.43 21.09
C SER A 134 45.65 -5.68 22.24
N ASP A 135 46.18 -6.41 23.22
CA ASP A 135 46.30 -5.95 24.60
C ASP A 135 47.24 -4.77 24.85
N SER A 136 47.06 -4.17 26.02
CA SER A 136 47.92 -3.17 26.64
C SER A 136 49.29 -3.72 27.02
N ASP A 137 50.30 -2.85 26.99
CA ASP A 137 51.31 -2.78 28.03
C ASP A 137 51.55 -1.30 28.39
N GLU A 138 52.00 -1.04 29.61
CA GLU A 138 52.22 0.30 30.19
C GLU A 138 53.67 0.76 29.94
N ASP A 139 53.88 2.08 29.83
CA ASP A 139 55.10 2.73 30.35
C ASP A 139 54.90 4.25 30.46
N GLU A 140 55.40 4.86 31.55
CA GLU A 140 55.41 6.31 31.75
C GLU A 140 56.75 6.93 31.31
N THR A 141 56.76 8.20 30.89
CA THR A 141 57.54 9.32 31.51
C THR A 141 57.89 10.47 30.53
N SER A 142 58.19 11.64 31.13
CA SER A 142 59.05 12.73 30.62
C SER A 142 58.48 13.71 29.58
N ASP A 143 57.94 14.81 30.10
CA ASP A 143 58.28 16.21 29.80
C ASP A 143 58.91 16.58 28.44
N GLY A 144 58.28 17.56 27.77
CA GLY A 144 58.83 18.23 26.59
C GLY A 144 58.01 19.47 26.19
N GLU A 145 58.25 20.61 26.84
CA GLU A 145 57.66 21.90 26.44
C GLU A 145 58.20 22.34 25.07
N TYR A 146 57.35 22.34 24.03
CA TYR A 146 57.56 23.21 22.86
C TYR A 146 56.24 23.77 22.35
N ASP A 147 56.16 25.09 22.40
CA ASP A 147 55.06 25.90 21.87
C ASP A 147 55.16 26.00 20.34
N SER A 148 54.03 25.83 19.63
CA SER A 148 53.93 26.12 18.20
C SER A 148 52.48 26.36 17.77
N ASP A 149 52.16 27.62 17.46
CA ASP A 149 50.85 28.02 16.95
C ASP A 149 50.46 27.24 15.68
N ILE A 150 49.46 26.38 15.80
CA ILE A 150 48.64 25.93 14.67
C ILE A 150 47.27 26.58 14.84
N PRO A 151 46.85 27.50 13.96
CA PRO A 151 45.56 28.17 14.10
C PRO A 151 44.44 27.12 14.01
N GLU A 152 43.56 27.09 15.01
CA GLU A 152 42.38 26.23 14.99
C GLU A 152 41.50 26.58 13.80
N ALA A 153 41.63 25.80 12.73
CA ALA A 153 40.71 25.84 11.61
C ALA A 153 39.35 25.34 12.10
N HIS A 154 38.50 26.26 12.58
CA HIS A 154 37.15 26.00 13.01
C HIS A 154 36.43 25.16 11.94
N LYS A 155 36.24 23.88 12.23
CA LYS A 155 35.37 23.01 11.44
C LYS A 155 33.93 23.41 11.74
N GLN A 156 33.49 24.53 11.16
CA GLN A 156 32.08 24.83 10.99
C GLN A 156 31.42 23.55 10.49
N SER A 157 30.45 23.02 11.24
CA SER A 157 29.63 21.90 10.79
C SER A 157 28.72 22.40 9.67
N VAL A 158 29.24 22.44 8.44
CA VAL A 158 28.47 22.80 7.25
C VAL A 158 27.27 21.85 7.19
N ILE A 159 26.07 22.41 7.32
CA ILE A 159 24.82 21.67 7.18
C ILE A 159 24.66 21.39 5.68
N GLU A 160 25.23 20.29 5.20
CA GLU A 160 25.07 19.87 3.81
C GLU A 160 23.62 19.43 3.57
N HIS A 161 22.81 20.39 3.09
CA HIS A 161 21.45 20.11 2.62
C HIS A 161 21.50 19.03 1.51
N PRO A 162 20.59 18.03 1.56
CA PRO A 162 20.62 16.89 0.63
C PRO A 162 20.44 17.36 -0.81
N ARG A 163 21.26 16.81 -1.73
CA ARG A 163 21.19 17.12 -3.16
C ARG A 163 20.39 16.07 -3.92
N VAL A 164 19.76 16.51 -5.00
CA VAL A 164 19.03 15.65 -5.95
C VAL A 164 19.47 15.97 -7.37
N ALA A 165 19.81 14.92 -8.12
CA ALA A 165 20.02 14.95 -9.55
C ALA A 165 18.70 14.67 -10.27
N ILE A 166 18.44 15.43 -11.33
CA ILE A 166 17.25 15.34 -12.18
C ILE A 166 17.70 15.18 -13.63
N GLY A 167 17.32 14.07 -14.26
CA GLY A 167 17.57 13.80 -15.68
C GLY A 167 16.42 14.30 -16.54
N CYS A 168 16.72 15.14 -17.52
CA CYS A 168 15.75 15.82 -18.38
C CYS A 168 15.86 15.38 -19.85
N ASP A 169 14.77 15.60 -20.60
CA ASP A 169 14.64 15.24 -22.02
C ASP A 169 15.62 15.98 -22.95
N ASP A 170 16.08 17.17 -22.55
CA ASP A 170 17.12 17.94 -23.23
C ASP A 170 18.55 17.37 -23.05
N GLY A 171 18.66 16.13 -22.55
CA GLY A 171 19.93 15.44 -22.29
C GLY A 171 20.74 16.01 -21.13
N CYS A 172 20.25 17.05 -20.44
CA CYS A 172 20.95 17.69 -19.34
C CYS A 172 20.60 17.04 -18.00
N VAL A 173 21.60 16.89 -17.14
CA VAL A 173 21.40 16.55 -15.72
C VAL A 173 21.48 17.83 -14.89
N ARG A 174 20.42 18.10 -14.11
CA ARG A 174 20.28 19.28 -13.25
C ARG A 174 20.40 18.86 -11.78
N ILE A 175 21.25 19.55 -11.02
CA ILE A 175 21.49 19.31 -9.59
C ILE A 175 20.83 20.41 -8.77
N TYR A 176 19.98 20.00 -7.83
CA TYR A 176 19.32 20.87 -6.86
C TYR A 176 19.76 20.50 -5.44
N SER A 177 19.77 21.48 -4.54
CA SER A 177 19.88 21.31 -3.10
C SER A 177 18.51 21.55 -2.48
N ILE A 178 18.03 20.64 -1.63
CA ILE A 178 16.71 20.77 -1.00
C ILE A 178 16.88 21.40 0.38
N SER A 179 16.50 22.68 0.47
CA SER A 179 16.48 23.44 1.72
C SER A 179 15.58 22.80 2.78
N ASP A 180 15.70 23.25 4.03
CA ASP A 180 14.87 22.75 5.12
C ASP A 180 13.41 23.26 5.04
N LEU A 181 13.15 24.25 4.17
CA LEU A 181 11.81 24.76 3.81
C LEU A 181 11.20 24.06 2.58
N ASP A 182 11.82 22.96 2.12
CA ASP A 182 11.47 22.17 0.93
C ASP A 182 11.67 22.87 -0.43
N GLU A 183 12.31 24.04 -0.45
CA GLU A 183 12.66 24.76 -1.67
C GLU A 183 13.80 24.07 -2.43
N PHE A 184 13.63 23.90 -3.75
CA PHE A 184 14.61 23.32 -4.66
C PHE A 184 15.59 24.39 -5.15
N ILE A 185 16.65 24.62 -4.37
CA ILE A 185 17.71 25.56 -4.70
C ILE A 185 18.56 24.98 -5.85
N TYR A 186 18.39 25.53 -7.05
CA TYR A 186 19.20 25.16 -8.21
C TYR A 186 20.69 25.36 -7.91
N THR A 187 21.46 24.27 -7.95
CA THR A 187 22.91 24.30 -7.71
C THR A 187 23.68 24.45 -9.02
N LYS A 188 23.36 23.63 -10.02
CA LYS A 188 23.96 23.67 -11.38
C LYS A 188 23.33 22.66 -12.33
N SER A 189 23.37 22.95 -13.63
CA SER A 189 23.34 21.93 -14.68
C SER A 189 24.75 21.41 -14.95
N LEU A 190 24.88 20.16 -15.42
CA LEU A 190 26.17 19.52 -15.68
C LEU A 190 26.46 19.41 -17.20
N PRO A 191 27.23 20.35 -17.78
CA PRO A 191 27.82 20.17 -19.10
C PRO A 191 29.36 19.98 -19.10
N ARG A 192 30.16 20.64 -18.22
CA ARG A 192 31.65 20.50 -18.08
C ARG A 192 32.29 21.30 -16.87
N VAL A 193 33.15 20.69 -16.01
CA VAL A 193 34.29 21.20 -15.12
C VAL A 193 33.91 21.92 -13.76
N SER A 194 34.54 21.82 -12.54
CA SER A 194 35.55 20.96 -11.78
C SER A 194 35.41 21.09 -10.19
N ASP A 195 35.64 20.19 -9.17
CA ASP A 195 35.93 18.71 -8.98
C ASP A 195 35.41 18.01 -7.65
N ALA A 196 35.12 16.69 -7.72
CA ALA A 196 35.13 15.57 -6.71
C ALA A 196 33.87 14.99 -5.94
N THR A 197 32.81 14.50 -6.62
CA THR A 197 31.94 13.35 -6.17
C THR A 197 31.31 12.66 -7.42
N PHE A 198 31.24 11.34 -7.60
CA PHE A 198 30.75 10.72 -8.87
C PHE A 198 29.21 10.65 -9.03
N LEU A 199 28.72 10.70 -10.28
CA LEU A 199 27.31 10.52 -10.68
C LEU A 199 27.22 9.87 -12.08
N TYR A 200 26.35 8.88 -12.26
CA TYR A 200 26.18 8.19 -13.56
C TYR A 200 24.82 8.48 -14.18
N SER A 201 24.77 8.75 -15.49
CA SER A 201 23.52 8.91 -16.25
C SER A 201 23.44 7.96 -17.45
N GLY A 202 22.32 7.25 -17.58
CA GLY A 202 21.95 6.56 -18.81
C GLY A 202 21.39 7.54 -19.85
N SER A 203 21.30 7.11 -21.11
CA SER A 203 20.77 7.92 -22.20
C SER A 203 20.18 7.03 -23.31
N SER A 204 19.39 7.64 -24.19
CA SER A 204 18.81 7.02 -25.39
C SER A 204 19.83 6.75 -26.51
N ASP A 205 21.04 7.32 -26.42
CA ASP A 205 22.14 7.10 -27.38
C ASP A 205 23.02 5.88 -27.07
N GLY A 206 22.63 5.06 -26.09
CA GLY A 206 23.35 3.87 -25.65
C GLY A 206 24.62 4.15 -24.85
N LEU A 207 24.88 5.42 -24.49
CA LEU A 207 26.05 5.80 -23.69
C LEU A 207 25.67 6.00 -22.22
N ILE A 208 26.48 5.41 -21.35
CA ILE A 208 26.46 5.72 -19.92
C ILE A 208 27.57 6.73 -19.66
N ARG A 209 27.20 7.88 -19.09
CA ARG A 209 28.12 9.00 -18.85
C ARG A 209 28.50 9.01 -17.37
N CYS A 210 29.79 8.96 -17.07
CA CYS A 210 30.31 9.14 -15.72
C CYS A 210 30.59 10.62 -15.51
N TRP A 211 29.66 11.32 -14.86
CA TRP A 211 29.86 12.68 -14.38
C TRP A 211 30.53 12.65 -13.01
N ASN A 212 30.98 13.81 -12.58
CA ASN A 212 31.24 14.05 -11.18
C ASN A 212 30.58 15.38 -10.77
N VAL A 213 29.78 15.32 -9.71
CA VAL A 213 28.87 16.34 -9.18
C VAL A 213 29.64 17.56 -8.72
N LYS A 214 30.67 17.40 -7.89
CA LYS A 214 31.50 18.56 -7.54
C LYS A 214 32.27 19.07 -8.76
N LEU A 215 32.68 18.21 -9.71
CA LEU A 215 33.15 18.66 -11.03
C LEU A 215 32.10 19.55 -11.71
N GLY A 216 31.21 18.93 -12.47
CA GLY A 216 30.58 19.56 -13.63
C GLY A 216 30.90 18.83 -14.92
N HIS A 217 32.02 18.07 -15.01
CA HIS A 217 32.34 17.29 -16.22
C HIS A 217 32.01 15.81 -16.12
N GLU A 218 31.61 15.30 -17.28
CA GLU A 218 31.76 13.93 -17.74
C GLU A 218 33.26 13.59 -17.81
N ILE A 219 33.70 12.64 -16.99
CA ILE A 219 35.08 12.14 -16.91
C ILE A 219 35.33 11.13 -18.03
N TYR A 220 34.38 10.20 -18.21
CA TYR A 220 34.46 9.15 -19.22
C TYR A 220 33.07 8.69 -19.67
N ARG A 221 33.05 8.02 -20.82
CA ARG A 221 31.86 7.41 -21.43
C ARG A 221 32.02 5.89 -21.51
N ILE A 222 30.96 5.17 -21.17
CA ILE A 222 30.80 3.75 -21.45
C ILE A 222 29.85 3.62 -22.64
N THR A 223 30.21 2.83 -23.66
CA THR A 223 29.26 2.44 -24.72
C THR A 223 28.65 1.09 -24.36
N ALA A 224 27.34 1.05 -24.14
CA ALA A 224 26.65 -0.19 -23.85
C ALA A 224 26.33 -1.00 -25.13
N GLY A 225 26.28 -2.31 -25.00
CA GLY A 225 25.89 -3.23 -26.08
C GLY A 225 27.04 -4.03 -26.68
N LEU A 226 26.73 -5.27 -27.05
CA LEU A 226 27.68 -6.21 -27.63
C LEU A 226 27.99 -5.80 -29.09
N GLY A 227 29.25 -5.52 -29.38
CA GLY A 227 29.66 -4.79 -30.59
C GLY A 227 29.40 -5.54 -31.90
N GLY A 228 28.47 -5.02 -32.72
CA GLY A 228 28.33 -5.32 -34.14
C GLY A 228 28.50 -4.05 -34.98
N ALA A 229 29.36 -4.08 -35.99
CA ALA A 229 29.76 -2.90 -36.77
C ALA A 229 28.81 -2.54 -37.94
N GLY A 230 27.51 -2.87 -37.82
CA GLY A 230 26.51 -2.60 -38.85
C GLY A 230 25.14 -2.32 -38.26
N SER A 231 24.53 -1.21 -38.68
CA SER A 231 23.15 -0.79 -38.33
C SER A 231 22.76 -0.98 -36.86
N ARG A 232 23.36 -0.18 -35.95
CA ARG A 232 22.92 -0.13 -34.55
C ARG A 232 21.42 0.20 -34.48
N PRO A 233 20.57 -0.62 -33.84
CA PRO A 233 19.29 -0.13 -33.34
C PRO A 233 19.54 0.88 -32.23
N GLU A 234 18.61 1.82 -32.04
CA GLU A 234 18.68 2.83 -30.98
C GLU A 234 18.53 2.16 -29.60
N LEU A 235 19.63 2.08 -28.87
CA LEU A 235 19.73 1.35 -27.59
C LEU A 235 19.58 2.34 -26.44
N CYS A 236 18.48 2.26 -25.70
CA CYS A 236 18.21 3.14 -24.57
C CYS A 236 18.67 2.48 -23.26
N ILE A 237 19.33 3.23 -22.39
CA ILE A 237 19.65 2.82 -21.01
C ILE A 237 18.53 3.28 -20.09
N TRP A 238 17.61 2.36 -19.76
CA TRP A 238 16.44 2.67 -18.94
C TRP A 238 16.75 2.78 -17.44
N SER A 239 17.65 1.94 -16.92
CA SER A 239 17.97 1.92 -15.49
C SER A 239 19.46 1.72 -15.25
N LEU A 240 19.97 2.44 -14.25
CA LEU A 240 21.30 2.29 -13.68
C LEU A 240 21.21 1.98 -12.18
N LEU A 241 22.18 1.24 -11.67
CA LEU A 241 22.28 0.89 -10.25
C LEU A 241 23.75 0.82 -9.83
N SER A 242 24.14 1.68 -8.89
CA SER A 242 25.48 1.64 -8.28
C SER A 242 25.51 0.69 -7.08
N LEU A 243 26.60 -0.08 -6.94
CA LEU A 243 26.79 -1.04 -5.86
C LEU A 243 28.01 -0.66 -5.01
N ARG A 244 27.89 -0.86 -3.68
CA ARG A 244 28.97 -0.60 -2.69
C ARG A 244 30.29 -1.32 -2.99
N SER A 245 30.29 -2.31 -3.90
CA SER A 245 31.48 -3.03 -4.36
C SER A 245 32.30 -2.32 -5.44
N GLY A 246 32.03 -1.06 -5.78
CA GLY A 246 32.68 -0.37 -6.90
C GLY A 246 32.23 -0.88 -8.27
N MET A 247 30.96 -1.29 -8.38
CA MET A 247 30.39 -1.81 -9.63
C MET A 247 29.14 -1.02 -10.00
N LEU A 248 29.02 -0.73 -11.29
CA LEU A 248 27.83 -0.15 -11.90
C LEU A 248 27.08 -1.25 -12.65
N VAL A 249 25.76 -1.29 -12.53
CA VAL A 249 24.89 -2.17 -13.32
C VAL A 249 24.03 -1.29 -14.22
N SER A 250 23.88 -1.68 -15.49
CA SER A 250 22.99 -1.02 -16.45
C SER A 250 22.01 -2.00 -17.06
N ALA A 251 20.82 -1.50 -17.35
CA ALA A 251 19.70 -2.21 -17.96
C ALA A 251 19.25 -1.43 -19.21
N ASP A 252 19.08 -2.15 -20.32
CA ASP A 252 18.86 -1.55 -21.64
C ASP A 252 17.62 -2.06 -22.39
N SER A 253 17.26 -1.34 -23.46
CA SER A 253 16.13 -1.67 -24.35
C SER A 253 16.28 -3.00 -25.10
N SER A 254 17.48 -3.60 -25.15
CA SER A 254 17.72 -4.89 -25.83
C SER A 254 17.41 -6.12 -24.97
N GLY A 255 17.10 -5.93 -23.68
CA GLY A 255 16.92 -7.04 -22.73
C GLY A 255 18.21 -7.47 -22.02
N SER A 256 19.28 -6.68 -22.13
CA SER A 256 20.58 -6.99 -21.53
C SER A 256 20.79 -6.27 -20.20
N VAL A 257 21.33 -7.01 -19.23
CA VAL A 257 21.84 -6.47 -17.96
C VAL A 257 23.35 -6.56 -17.97
N GLN A 258 24.03 -5.41 -17.92
CA GLN A 258 25.48 -5.29 -18.09
C GLN A 258 26.11 -4.79 -16.78
N PHE A 259 27.21 -5.42 -16.37
CA PHE A 259 27.92 -5.17 -15.11
C PHE A 259 29.31 -4.62 -15.42
N TRP A 260 29.61 -3.44 -14.88
CA TRP A 260 30.79 -2.64 -15.18
C TRP A 260 31.60 -2.34 -13.91
N GLU A 261 32.92 -2.17 -14.05
CA GLU A 261 33.74 -1.59 -13.01
C GLU A 261 33.53 -0.06 -12.95
N SER A 262 33.22 0.48 -11.76
CA SER A 262 32.80 1.89 -11.64
C SER A 262 33.97 2.90 -11.65
N GLN A 263 35.22 2.43 -11.68
CA GLN A 263 36.42 3.27 -11.76
C GLN A 263 36.83 3.57 -13.22
N HIS A 264 36.89 2.53 -14.05
CA HIS A 264 37.40 2.60 -15.43
C HIS A 264 36.30 2.44 -16.49
N GLY A 265 35.06 2.10 -16.10
CA GLY A 265 33.97 1.85 -17.05
C GLY A 265 34.11 0.55 -17.86
N THR A 266 34.97 -0.38 -17.42
CA THR A 266 35.25 -1.64 -18.13
C THR A 266 34.08 -2.62 -17.98
N LEU A 267 33.72 -3.30 -19.07
CA LEU A 267 32.68 -4.35 -19.04
C LEU A 267 33.23 -5.60 -18.37
N MET A 268 32.66 -5.96 -17.22
CA MET A 268 33.03 -7.18 -16.50
C MET A 268 32.16 -8.36 -16.97
N GLN A 269 30.86 -8.15 -17.14
CA GLN A 269 29.90 -9.19 -17.57
C GLN A 269 28.69 -8.60 -18.28
N ALA A 270 28.11 -9.33 -19.25
CA ALA A 270 26.81 -9.01 -19.86
C ALA A 270 25.88 -10.22 -19.79
N HIS A 271 24.60 -9.99 -19.51
CA HIS A 271 23.56 -11.01 -19.38
C HIS A 271 22.30 -10.62 -20.17
N SER A 272 22.24 -11.03 -21.43
CA SER A 272 21.06 -10.88 -22.31
C SER A 272 20.04 -11.99 -22.00
N LEU A 273 19.18 -11.77 -21.01
CA LEU A 273 18.26 -12.78 -20.47
C LEU A 273 16.78 -12.37 -20.51
N HIS A 274 16.47 -11.08 -20.55
CA HIS A 274 15.10 -10.61 -20.80
C HIS A 274 14.78 -10.71 -22.30
N LYS A 275 13.49 -10.84 -22.63
CA LYS A 275 12.96 -10.91 -24.00
C LYS A 275 12.44 -9.57 -24.54
N GLY A 276 12.63 -8.50 -23.77
CA GLY A 276 12.27 -7.12 -24.10
C GLY A 276 13.03 -6.18 -23.16
N GLY A 277 12.84 -4.87 -23.31
CA GLY A 277 13.58 -3.86 -22.56
C GLY A 277 13.51 -4.06 -21.04
N VAL A 278 14.65 -3.86 -20.38
CA VAL A 278 14.78 -3.96 -18.91
C VAL A 278 14.56 -2.57 -18.32
N ASN A 279 13.39 -2.35 -17.72
CA ASN A 279 12.93 -1.03 -17.29
C ASN A 279 13.47 -0.63 -15.91
N ALA A 280 13.72 -1.60 -15.03
CA ALA A 280 14.09 -1.32 -13.63
C ALA A 280 15.13 -2.30 -13.07
N LEU A 281 15.99 -1.78 -12.19
CA LEU A 281 16.99 -2.51 -11.40
C LEU A 281 16.81 -2.22 -9.90
N ALA A 282 17.09 -3.21 -9.05
CA ALA A 282 17.18 -3.03 -7.60
C ALA A 282 18.26 -3.92 -6.96
N ALA A 283 18.88 -3.47 -5.86
CA ALA A 283 19.79 -4.29 -5.06
C ALA A 283 19.12 -4.74 -3.76
N ALA A 284 19.49 -5.90 -3.24
CA ALA A 284 19.25 -6.17 -1.81
C ALA A 284 20.16 -5.26 -0.94
N PRO A 285 19.80 -4.91 0.31
CA PRO A 285 20.61 -4.04 1.18
C PRO A 285 22.05 -4.55 1.42
N SER A 286 22.28 -5.85 1.25
CA SER A 286 23.59 -6.50 1.31
C SER A 286 24.45 -6.36 0.05
N HIS A 287 23.95 -5.72 -1.02
CA HIS A 287 24.57 -5.52 -2.36
C HIS A 287 25.20 -6.77 -3.03
N ASN A 288 24.94 -7.98 -2.51
CA ASN A 288 25.38 -9.26 -3.06
C ASN A 288 24.32 -9.94 -3.96
N ARG A 289 23.20 -9.24 -4.19
CA ARG A 289 22.09 -9.65 -5.05
C ARG A 289 21.56 -8.43 -5.80
N VAL A 290 21.33 -8.60 -7.09
CA VAL A 290 20.72 -7.60 -7.97
C VAL A 290 19.52 -8.25 -8.66
N PHE A 291 18.44 -7.49 -8.77
CA PHE A 291 17.22 -7.84 -9.44
C PHE A 291 17.02 -6.94 -10.66
N SER A 292 16.52 -7.51 -11.75
CA SER A 292 16.10 -6.76 -12.94
C SER A 292 14.67 -7.12 -13.33
N ALA A 293 13.95 -6.17 -13.91
CA ALA A 293 12.60 -6.39 -14.42
C ALA A 293 12.35 -5.56 -15.69
N GLY A 294 11.43 -6.02 -16.55
CA GLY A 294 11.22 -5.42 -17.85
C GLY A 294 9.89 -5.74 -18.52
N SER A 295 9.76 -5.33 -19.78
CA SER A 295 8.55 -5.46 -20.62
C SER A 295 8.22 -6.90 -21.05
N ASP A 296 8.99 -7.89 -20.59
CA ASP A 296 8.62 -9.30 -20.72
C ASP A 296 7.86 -9.85 -19.50
N GLY A 297 7.60 -9.02 -18.48
CA GLY A 297 6.88 -9.39 -17.25
C GLY A 297 7.69 -10.30 -16.31
N GLN A 298 8.99 -10.48 -16.56
CA GLN A 298 9.89 -11.28 -15.73
C GLN A 298 10.59 -10.40 -14.70
N VAL A 299 10.83 -10.96 -13.50
CA VAL A 299 11.84 -10.48 -12.56
C VAL A 299 12.97 -11.52 -12.53
N ILE A 300 14.23 -11.09 -12.70
CA ILE A 300 15.41 -11.96 -12.72
C ILE A 300 16.30 -11.66 -11.50
N LEU A 301 16.88 -12.69 -10.89
CA LEU A 301 17.89 -12.57 -9.83
C LEU A 301 19.30 -12.91 -10.34
N TYR A 302 20.24 -12.00 -10.10
CA TYR A 302 21.68 -12.22 -10.17
C TYR A 302 22.27 -12.22 -8.76
N LYS A 303 23.12 -13.22 -8.46
CA LYS A 303 23.82 -13.32 -7.18
C LYS A 303 25.33 -13.21 -7.38
N LEU A 304 25.97 -12.40 -6.53
CA LEU A 304 27.41 -12.30 -6.45
C LEU A 304 28.00 -13.57 -5.81
N SER A 305 29.03 -14.11 -6.43
CA SER A 305 29.83 -15.22 -5.93
C SER A 305 31.31 -14.85 -5.96
N SER A 306 32.07 -15.33 -4.96
CA SER A 306 33.52 -15.26 -4.94
C SER A 306 34.07 -16.62 -5.35
N GLN A 307 34.91 -16.67 -6.37
CA GLN A 307 35.66 -17.85 -6.79
C GLN A 307 37.14 -17.63 -6.51
N SER A 308 37.70 -18.40 -5.58
CA SER A 308 39.14 -18.47 -5.35
C SER A 308 39.77 -19.38 -6.41
N VAL A 309 40.48 -18.78 -7.37
CA VAL A 309 41.26 -19.53 -8.37
C VAL A 309 42.69 -19.63 -7.86
N SER A 310 43.14 -20.84 -7.53
CA SER A 310 44.55 -21.12 -7.26
C SER A 310 45.31 -21.22 -8.58
N SER A 311 46.07 -20.19 -8.94
CA SER A 311 47.09 -20.28 -9.99
C SER A 311 48.25 -21.11 -9.48
N ASP A 312 48.44 -22.29 -10.06
CA ASP A 312 49.53 -23.19 -9.68
C ASP A 312 50.88 -22.53 -9.98
N GLY A 313 51.66 -22.22 -8.94
CA GLY A 313 52.95 -21.53 -9.03
C GLY A 313 53.06 -20.15 -8.37
N ASP A 314 51.96 -19.48 -7.99
CA ASP A 314 52.02 -18.19 -7.26
C ASP A 314 51.17 -18.18 -5.97
N LYS A 315 51.65 -17.47 -4.94
CA LYS A 315 51.03 -17.38 -3.61
C LYS A 315 49.98 -16.26 -3.49
N SER A 316 49.62 -15.57 -4.57
CA SER A 316 48.53 -14.59 -4.54
C SER A 316 47.14 -15.25 -4.70
N LEU A 317 46.36 -15.26 -3.62
CA LEU A 317 44.97 -15.77 -3.64
C LEU A 317 44.03 -14.80 -4.37
N LYS A 318 44.02 -14.85 -5.71
CA LYS A 318 43.22 -13.96 -6.55
C LYS A 318 41.73 -14.36 -6.53
N VAL A 319 41.00 -13.78 -5.59
CA VAL A 319 39.54 -13.94 -5.46
C VAL A 319 38.81 -13.20 -6.58
N MET A 320 38.32 -13.93 -7.59
CA MET A 320 37.48 -13.35 -8.64
C MET A 320 36.02 -13.26 -8.17
N LYS A 321 35.46 -12.05 -8.23
CA LYS A 321 34.04 -11.78 -7.98
C LYS A 321 33.27 -11.95 -9.30
N LYS A 322 32.27 -12.85 -9.32
CA LYS A 322 31.44 -13.13 -10.48
C LYS A 322 29.95 -13.13 -10.12
N TRP A 323 29.16 -12.36 -10.86
CA TRP A 323 27.70 -12.41 -10.86
C TRP A 323 27.21 -13.60 -11.68
N ASN A 324 26.37 -14.43 -11.09
CA ASN A 324 25.70 -15.51 -11.80
C ASN A 324 24.18 -15.29 -11.74
N TYR A 325 23.51 -15.52 -12.88
CA TYR A 325 22.07 -15.70 -12.93
C TYR A 325 21.65 -16.87 -12.04
N VAL A 326 20.57 -16.70 -11.28
CA VAL A 326 20.03 -17.71 -10.35
C VAL A 326 18.69 -18.28 -10.83
N GLY A 327 17.85 -17.44 -11.42
CA GLY A 327 16.48 -17.78 -11.80
C GLY A 327 15.65 -16.54 -12.14
N TYR A 328 14.49 -16.76 -12.74
CA TYR A 328 13.47 -15.73 -12.98
C TYR A 328 12.12 -16.12 -12.39
N VAL A 329 11.24 -15.13 -12.21
CA VAL A 329 9.84 -15.32 -11.85
C VAL A 329 8.97 -14.39 -12.70
N LYS A 330 7.97 -14.95 -13.41
CA LYS A 330 6.99 -14.19 -14.20
C LYS A 330 5.64 -14.13 -13.48
N ALA A 331 5.53 -13.20 -12.53
CA ALA A 331 4.26 -12.92 -11.84
C ALA A 331 3.33 -12.10 -12.74
N HIS A 332 3.83 -10.95 -13.20
CA HIS A 332 3.07 -9.94 -13.92
C HIS A 332 2.54 -10.41 -15.28
N THR A 333 1.42 -9.83 -15.70
CA THR A 333 0.81 -10.08 -17.03
C THR A 333 1.23 -9.08 -18.10
N HIS A 334 1.67 -7.88 -17.69
CA HIS A 334 2.16 -6.81 -18.56
C HIS A 334 3.60 -6.42 -18.17
N ASP A 335 4.09 -5.31 -18.70
CA ASP A 335 5.33 -4.67 -18.31
C ASP A 335 5.45 -4.44 -16.81
N ILE A 336 6.67 -4.65 -16.30
CA ILE A 336 7.09 -4.14 -14.99
C ILE A 336 7.80 -2.81 -15.26
N LYS A 337 7.35 -1.72 -14.63
CA LYS A 337 7.96 -0.38 -14.78
C LYS A 337 8.92 -0.06 -13.64
N ALA A 338 8.62 -0.53 -12.43
CA ALA A 338 9.36 -0.17 -11.23
C ALA A 338 9.70 -1.39 -10.36
N LEU A 339 10.88 -1.33 -9.74
CA LEU A 339 11.32 -2.19 -8.65
C LEU A 339 11.74 -1.32 -7.46
N THR A 340 11.47 -1.79 -6.24
CA THR A 340 12.14 -1.26 -5.03
C THR A 340 12.34 -2.38 -4.02
N VAL A 341 13.18 -2.17 -3.00
CA VAL A 341 13.36 -3.11 -1.88
C VAL A 341 13.04 -2.39 -0.57
N ALA A 342 12.35 -3.07 0.34
CA ALA A 342 11.90 -2.54 1.61
C ALA A 342 12.07 -3.59 2.73
N VAL A 343 12.14 -3.15 3.99
CA VAL A 343 12.36 -3.99 5.16
C VAL A 343 11.13 -3.89 6.10
N PRO A 344 10.35 -4.96 6.28
CA PRO A 344 9.21 -4.95 7.20
C PRO A 344 9.60 -4.60 8.64
N ILE A 345 8.77 -3.81 9.33
CA ILE A 345 9.03 -3.36 10.71
C ILE A 345 8.90 -4.52 11.69
N SER A 346 10.01 -5.21 11.96
CA SER A 346 10.10 -6.22 13.02
C SER A 346 10.30 -5.56 14.39
N ARG A 347 9.23 -5.44 15.18
CA ARG A 347 9.36 -5.34 16.64
C ARG A 347 9.57 -6.73 17.21
N GLU A 348 10.78 -7.02 17.68
CA GLU A 348 11.00 -8.12 18.61
C GLU A 348 10.33 -7.76 19.95
N ALA A 349 9.22 -8.42 20.26
CA ALA A 349 8.83 -8.58 21.65
C ALA A 349 9.77 -9.63 22.27
N PRO A 350 10.43 -9.38 23.41
CA PRO A 350 11.27 -10.37 24.07
C PRO A 350 10.39 -11.53 24.55
N LEU A 351 10.42 -12.64 23.81
CA LEU A 351 9.71 -13.86 24.19
C LEU A 351 10.31 -14.39 25.50
N ALA A 352 9.46 -14.59 26.50
CA ALA A 352 9.87 -15.22 27.76
C ALA A 352 10.44 -16.63 27.47
N ASP A 353 11.53 -16.99 28.16
CA ASP A 353 12.37 -18.17 27.88
C ASP A 353 11.72 -19.50 28.32
N GLU A 354 10.58 -19.86 27.72
CA GLU A 354 9.92 -21.15 27.94
C GLU A 354 10.73 -22.30 27.31
N LYS A 355 11.55 -22.93 28.15
CA LYS A 355 12.40 -24.12 27.87
C LYS A 355 11.59 -25.36 27.49
N THR A 356 11.00 -25.34 26.30
CA THR A 356 10.23 -26.45 25.72
C THR A 356 11.15 -27.56 25.20
N LYS A 357 10.93 -28.79 25.72
CA LYS A 357 11.75 -29.96 25.37
C LYS A 357 11.53 -30.37 23.91
N ARG A 358 12.60 -30.36 23.10
CA ARG A 358 12.58 -30.78 21.68
C ARG A 358 12.22 -32.26 21.51
N ILE A 359 10.96 -32.56 21.20
CA ILE A 359 10.54 -33.88 20.71
C ILE A 359 10.81 -33.95 19.20
N ARG A 360 11.65 -34.90 18.76
CA ARG A 360 11.94 -35.14 17.33
C ARG A 360 10.77 -35.85 16.65
N HIS A 361 9.84 -35.11 16.06
CA HIS A 361 8.92 -35.65 15.05
C HIS A 361 9.43 -35.39 13.63
N LYS A 362 9.16 -36.36 12.75
CA LYS A 362 9.52 -36.31 11.32
C LYS A 362 8.46 -35.48 10.57
N GLU A 363 8.76 -34.21 10.33
CA GLU A 363 7.81 -33.30 9.67
C GLU A 363 7.44 -33.80 8.27
N LYS A 364 6.13 -33.82 7.97
CA LYS A 364 5.63 -33.85 6.59
C LYS A 364 5.75 -32.42 6.03
N PRO A 365 5.90 -32.24 4.70
CA PRO A 365 6.06 -30.91 4.12
C PRO A 365 4.90 -30.00 4.48
N ILE A 366 5.18 -29.00 5.31
CA ILE A 366 4.23 -27.96 5.71
C ILE A 366 3.86 -27.17 4.46
N LYS A 367 2.57 -26.97 4.21
CA LYS A 367 2.12 -26.18 3.04
C LYS A 367 2.60 -24.74 3.13
N PHE A 368 2.79 -24.15 1.95
CA PHE A 368 3.24 -22.77 1.73
C PHE A 368 2.61 -21.75 2.68
N SER A 369 3.44 -20.84 3.19
CA SER A 369 3.06 -19.78 4.11
C SER A 369 4.00 -18.59 3.91
N TYR A 370 3.47 -17.46 3.40
CA TYR A 370 4.18 -16.16 3.34
C TYR A 370 4.56 -15.65 4.74
N HIS A 371 3.75 -16.09 5.71
CA HIS A 371 3.76 -15.71 7.12
C HIS A 371 5.07 -16.03 7.85
N LYS A 372 5.96 -16.86 7.28
CA LYS A 372 7.25 -17.17 7.90
C LYS A 372 8.32 -16.06 7.76
N TRP A 373 8.24 -15.18 6.76
CA TRP A 373 9.29 -14.17 6.50
C TRP A 373 8.94 -12.75 6.89
N ALA A 374 7.65 -12.37 6.85
CA ALA A 374 7.19 -11.02 7.19
C ALA A 374 7.60 -10.60 8.62
N HIS A 375 7.59 -11.53 9.56
CA HIS A 375 7.96 -11.28 10.97
C HIS A 375 9.47 -11.27 11.25
N LEU A 376 10.33 -11.60 10.26
CA LEU A 376 11.77 -11.79 10.45
C LEU A 376 12.63 -10.62 9.92
N GLY A 377 12.03 -9.46 9.63
CA GLY A 377 12.76 -8.29 9.08
C GLY A 377 13.47 -8.58 7.75
N VAL A 378 13.00 -9.58 7.00
CA VAL A 378 13.65 -10.01 5.75
C VAL A 378 13.41 -8.97 4.66
N PRO A 379 14.45 -8.46 3.98
CA PRO A 379 14.25 -7.53 2.87
C PRO A 379 13.37 -8.11 1.77
N MET A 380 12.32 -7.38 1.43
CA MET A 380 11.31 -7.72 0.43
C MET A 380 11.53 -6.87 -0.81
N LEU A 381 11.78 -7.53 -1.95
CA LEU A 381 11.68 -6.88 -3.26
C LEU A 381 10.21 -6.69 -3.61
N ILE A 382 9.85 -5.52 -4.13
CA ILE A 382 8.52 -5.20 -4.62
C ILE A 382 8.62 -4.82 -6.10
N SER A 383 7.72 -5.35 -6.92
CA SER A 383 7.58 -5.00 -8.34
C SER A 383 6.18 -4.52 -8.69
N ALA A 384 6.09 -3.56 -9.61
CA ALA A 384 4.85 -2.99 -10.10
C ALA A 384 4.96 -2.49 -11.56
N GLY A 385 3.81 -2.31 -12.23
CA GLY A 385 3.76 -1.84 -13.61
C GLY A 385 2.35 -1.80 -14.20
N ASP A 386 2.24 -2.13 -15.48
CA ASP A 386 1.05 -1.89 -16.31
C ASP A 386 -0.14 -2.82 -15.97
N ASP A 387 0.11 -3.95 -15.31
CA ASP A 387 -0.96 -4.78 -14.77
C ASP A 387 -1.52 -4.27 -13.43
N THR A 388 -1.11 -3.07 -13.00
CA THR A 388 -1.62 -2.30 -11.86
C THR A 388 -1.33 -2.90 -10.48
N LYS A 389 -0.75 -4.10 -10.43
CA LYS A 389 -0.53 -4.89 -9.21
C LYS A 389 0.84 -4.68 -8.59
N LEU A 390 0.88 -5.02 -7.30
CA LEU A 390 2.06 -4.99 -6.44
C LEU A 390 2.37 -6.43 -6.01
N PHE A 391 3.59 -6.91 -6.29
CA PHE A 391 4.05 -8.24 -5.89
C PHE A 391 5.28 -8.15 -4.97
N ALA A 392 5.24 -8.84 -3.83
CA ALA A 392 6.36 -8.96 -2.89
C ALA A 392 7.12 -10.29 -3.07
N TYR A 393 8.44 -10.25 -3.06
CA TYR A 393 9.35 -11.39 -3.18
C TYR A 393 10.37 -11.33 -2.03
N SER A 394 10.70 -12.47 -1.42
CA SER A 394 11.83 -12.51 -0.49
C SER A 394 13.13 -12.25 -1.26
N ALA A 395 13.86 -11.19 -0.94
CA ALA A 395 15.15 -10.94 -1.61
C ALA A 395 16.17 -12.06 -1.31
N MET A 396 16.02 -12.74 -0.17
CA MET A 396 16.89 -13.83 0.26
C MET A 396 16.48 -15.21 -0.29
N GLU A 397 15.19 -15.52 -0.34
CA GLU A 397 14.67 -16.83 -0.78
C GLU A 397 13.90 -16.79 -2.11
N PHE A 398 14.17 -15.78 -2.95
CA PHE A 398 13.52 -15.45 -4.24
C PHE A 398 13.05 -16.64 -5.11
N SER A 399 13.92 -17.63 -5.38
CA SER A 399 13.59 -18.77 -6.26
C SER A 399 12.89 -19.94 -5.56
N LYS A 400 12.70 -19.85 -4.24
CA LYS A 400 12.14 -20.93 -3.40
C LYS A 400 10.64 -20.76 -3.16
N PHE A 401 10.11 -19.55 -3.32
CA PHE A 401 8.71 -19.23 -3.05
C PHE A 401 8.09 -18.37 -4.14
N SER A 402 6.81 -18.61 -4.43
CA SER A 402 5.97 -17.74 -5.24
C SER A 402 5.86 -16.35 -4.61
N PRO A 403 5.85 -15.27 -5.42
CA PRO A 403 5.62 -13.92 -4.91
C PRO A 403 4.20 -13.76 -4.34
N HIS A 404 4.08 -12.83 -3.41
CA HIS A 404 2.82 -12.47 -2.76
C HIS A 404 2.19 -11.26 -3.46
N ASP A 405 1.01 -11.46 -4.03
CA ASP A 405 0.11 -10.41 -4.53
C ASP A 405 -0.36 -9.53 -3.36
N ILE A 406 0.33 -8.41 -3.13
CA ILE A 406 0.11 -7.45 -2.03
C ILE A 406 -1.30 -6.87 -2.11
N CYS A 407 -1.71 -6.49 -3.32
CA CYS A 407 -2.97 -5.81 -3.56
C CYS A 407 -3.78 -6.62 -4.58
N PRO A 408 -4.61 -7.57 -4.12
CA PRO A 408 -5.43 -8.37 -5.03
C PRO A 408 -6.51 -7.55 -5.75
N ALA A 409 -6.89 -6.40 -5.17
CA ALA A 409 -7.89 -5.46 -5.67
C ALA A 409 -7.37 -3.99 -5.61
N PRO A 410 -6.43 -3.59 -6.51
CA PRO A 410 -5.90 -2.22 -6.57
C PRO A 410 -6.98 -1.18 -6.88
N GLN A 411 -6.84 0.03 -6.31
CA GLN A 411 -7.82 1.12 -6.42
C GLN A 411 -9.27 0.64 -6.29
N ARG A 412 -9.56 -0.12 -5.21
CA ARG A 412 -10.88 -0.67 -4.93
C ARG A 412 -11.93 0.44 -4.86
N LEU A 413 -12.98 0.32 -5.68
CA LEU A 413 -14.06 1.31 -5.73
C LEU A 413 -14.80 1.40 -4.38
N PRO A 414 -15.03 2.61 -3.84
CA PRO A 414 -15.97 2.79 -2.74
C PRO A 414 -17.38 2.39 -3.18
N ILE A 415 -17.99 1.48 -2.41
CA ILE A 415 -19.34 0.98 -2.63
C ILE A 415 -20.10 1.07 -1.31
N GLN A 416 -21.32 1.60 -1.34
CA GLN A 416 -22.26 1.65 -0.21
C GLN A 416 -23.57 0.96 -0.60
N LEU A 417 -24.12 0.13 0.28
CA LEU A 417 -25.41 -0.53 0.09
C LEU A 417 -26.43 0.07 1.06
N VAL A 418 -27.57 0.48 0.52
CA VAL A 418 -28.74 0.92 1.27
C VAL A 418 -29.86 -0.10 1.07
N LEU A 419 -30.44 -0.56 2.17
CA LEU A 419 -31.61 -1.44 2.19
C LEU A 419 -32.88 -0.59 2.41
N ASP A 420 -34.03 -1.13 2.02
CA ASP A 420 -35.36 -0.63 2.41
C ASP A 420 -35.61 0.88 2.19
N THR A 421 -35.07 1.41 1.09
CA THR A 421 -35.28 2.81 0.64
C THR A 421 -36.76 3.16 0.45
N ASP A 422 -37.07 4.46 0.47
CA ASP A 422 -38.40 5.02 0.17
C ASP A 422 -38.98 4.53 -1.18
N PHE A 423 -38.10 4.12 -2.11
CA PHE A 423 -38.45 3.57 -3.42
C PHE A 423 -38.74 2.05 -3.42
N ASN A 424 -38.77 1.43 -2.23
CA ASN A 424 -38.93 -0.01 -1.97
C ASN A 424 -37.93 -0.89 -2.75
N GLN A 425 -36.67 -0.45 -2.86
CA GLN A 425 -35.59 -1.14 -3.59
C GLN A 425 -34.25 -1.00 -2.87
N SER A 426 -33.48 -2.10 -2.76
CA SER A 426 -32.09 -2.03 -2.31
C SER A 426 -31.24 -1.31 -3.35
N MET A 427 -30.44 -0.32 -2.94
CA MET A 427 -29.63 0.50 -3.84
C MET A 427 -28.14 0.42 -3.48
N LEU A 428 -27.30 0.34 -4.51
CA LEU A 428 -25.86 0.56 -4.41
C LEU A 428 -25.52 1.97 -4.91
N LEU A 429 -24.72 2.69 -4.13
CA LEU A 429 -23.87 3.77 -4.66
C LEU A 429 -22.50 3.19 -4.97
N ILE A 430 -21.99 3.46 -6.18
CA ILE A 430 -20.66 3.04 -6.64
C ILE A 430 -19.89 4.30 -7.08
N GLN A 431 -18.74 4.55 -6.47
CA GLN A 431 -17.86 5.66 -6.81
C GLN A 431 -16.76 5.19 -7.78
N ALA A 432 -16.77 5.73 -9.00
CA ALA A 432 -15.64 5.74 -9.91
C ALA A 432 -14.81 7.04 -9.71
N SER A 433 -13.66 7.14 -10.38
CA SER A 433 -12.75 8.29 -10.22
C SER A 433 -13.36 9.62 -10.64
N ASN A 434 -14.26 9.66 -11.63
CA ASN A 434 -14.90 10.88 -12.16
C ASN A 434 -16.42 10.73 -12.40
N TRP A 435 -17.06 9.67 -11.90
CA TRP A 435 -18.52 9.54 -11.88
C TRP A 435 -19.02 8.71 -10.69
N LEU A 436 -20.30 8.91 -10.34
CA LEU A 436 -21.07 8.05 -9.46
C LEU A 436 -22.10 7.27 -10.26
N ASP A 437 -22.32 6.02 -9.90
CA ASP A 437 -23.45 5.21 -10.35
C ASP A 437 -24.36 4.85 -9.18
N ILE A 438 -25.67 5.09 -9.35
CA ILE A 438 -26.71 4.61 -8.43
C ILE A 438 -27.45 3.46 -9.11
N VAL A 439 -27.48 2.30 -8.48
CA VAL A 439 -27.86 1.02 -9.08
C VAL A 439 -28.82 0.26 -8.16
N SER A 440 -30.01 -0.11 -8.62
CA SER A 440 -30.87 -1.01 -7.84
C SER A 440 -30.40 -2.45 -7.97
N VAL A 441 -30.37 -3.18 -6.85
CA VAL A 441 -30.06 -4.61 -6.79
C VAL A 441 -31.36 -5.41 -6.82
N ARG A 442 -31.40 -6.48 -7.62
CA ARG A 442 -32.49 -7.46 -7.65
C ARG A 442 -31.91 -8.87 -7.64
N THR A 443 -32.21 -9.64 -6.60
CA THR A 443 -31.82 -11.04 -6.48
C THR A 443 -32.63 -11.91 -7.45
N LYS A 444 -31.99 -12.97 -7.98
CA LYS A 444 -32.65 -14.04 -8.73
C LYS A 444 -32.22 -15.40 -8.18
N ASN A 445 -33.19 -16.20 -7.78
CA ASN A 445 -32.95 -17.54 -7.26
C ASN A 445 -32.71 -18.49 -8.45
N GLY A 446 -31.48 -18.96 -8.60
CA GLY A 446 -31.07 -19.84 -9.70
C GLY A 446 -29.64 -20.35 -9.47
N ALA A 447 -29.42 -21.63 -9.75
CA ALA A 447 -28.15 -22.29 -9.45
C ALA A 447 -27.00 -21.75 -10.32
N ILE A 448 -25.88 -21.41 -9.68
CA ILE A 448 -24.63 -20.99 -10.36
C ILE A 448 -23.84 -22.25 -10.74
N PRO A 449 -23.39 -22.44 -11.99
CA PRO A 449 -22.74 -23.69 -12.42
C PRO A 449 -21.40 -24.04 -11.74
N ASN A 450 -20.67 -23.05 -11.23
CA ASN A 450 -19.24 -23.18 -10.88
C ASN A 450 -18.93 -22.88 -9.40
N MET A 451 -19.57 -23.56 -8.45
CA MET A 451 -19.18 -23.49 -7.03
C MET A 451 -19.29 -24.85 -6.31
N THR A 452 -18.47 -25.02 -5.28
CA THR A 452 -18.50 -26.23 -4.43
C THR A 452 -19.77 -26.26 -3.57
N SER A 453 -20.20 -27.47 -3.20
CA SER A 453 -21.56 -27.83 -2.73
C SER A 453 -21.96 -27.34 -1.33
N HIS A 454 -21.49 -26.16 -0.90
CA HIS A 454 -21.69 -25.62 0.45
C HIS A 454 -22.24 -24.18 0.50
N THR A 455 -22.48 -23.53 -0.65
CA THR A 455 -23.20 -22.25 -0.70
C THR A 455 -24.53 -22.41 -1.43
N VAL A 456 -25.63 -22.23 -0.71
CA VAL A 456 -26.94 -21.90 -1.32
C VAL A 456 -26.87 -20.43 -1.75
N GLY A 457 -27.44 -20.07 -2.90
CA GLY A 457 -27.29 -18.73 -3.44
C GLY A 457 -27.68 -18.62 -4.92
N GLY A 458 -27.51 -17.42 -5.48
CA GLY A 458 -27.93 -17.12 -6.85
C GLY A 458 -27.26 -15.86 -7.41
N LEU A 459 -27.78 -15.36 -8.53
CA LEU A 459 -27.23 -14.18 -9.22
C LEU A 459 -27.97 -12.90 -8.79
N ALA A 460 -27.22 -11.86 -8.44
CA ALA A 460 -27.75 -10.51 -8.27
C ALA A 460 -27.68 -9.75 -9.60
N THR A 461 -28.85 -9.41 -10.15
CA THR A 461 -28.96 -8.51 -11.30
C THR A 461 -29.03 -7.06 -10.85
N THR A 462 -28.22 -6.22 -11.49
CA THR A 462 -28.07 -4.79 -11.24
C THR A 462 -28.70 -3.99 -12.37
N THR A 463 -29.38 -2.89 -12.05
CA THR A 463 -29.88 -1.94 -13.06
C THR A 463 -29.56 -0.51 -12.66
N LEU A 464 -28.84 0.20 -13.53
CA LEU A 464 -28.47 1.61 -13.35
C LEU A 464 -29.73 2.49 -13.31
N LEU A 465 -29.86 3.29 -12.25
CA LEU A 465 -30.94 4.25 -12.04
C LEU A 465 -30.52 5.65 -12.51
N ALA A 466 -29.32 6.06 -12.09
CA ALA A 466 -28.72 7.35 -12.44
C ALA A 466 -27.19 7.25 -12.48
N ARG A 467 -26.56 8.04 -13.37
CA ARG A 467 -25.11 8.26 -13.42
C ARG A 467 -24.84 9.76 -13.34
N VAL A 468 -24.00 10.20 -12.40
CA VAL A 468 -23.59 11.61 -12.25
C VAL A 468 -22.10 11.72 -12.50
N LYS A 469 -21.70 12.51 -13.50
CA LYS A 469 -20.28 12.80 -13.81
C LYS A 469 -19.83 14.10 -13.13
N THR A 470 -18.55 14.20 -12.82
CA THR A 470 -17.91 15.47 -12.40
C THR A 470 -17.76 16.44 -13.57
N LYS A 471 -17.23 17.65 -13.32
CA LYS A 471 -16.93 18.64 -14.35
C LYS A 471 -15.44 18.60 -14.73
N GLY A 472 -15.13 18.62 -16.02
CA GLY A 472 -13.74 18.56 -16.50
C GLY A 472 -13.03 17.27 -16.07
N SER A 473 -11.75 17.37 -15.70
CA SER A 473 -10.94 16.27 -15.17
C SER A 473 -11.06 16.05 -13.66
N GLN A 474 -11.99 16.73 -12.97
CA GLN A 474 -12.11 16.69 -11.51
C GLN A 474 -12.39 15.25 -11.00
N LYS A 475 -11.51 14.74 -10.14
CA LYS A 475 -11.71 13.47 -9.45
C LYS A 475 -12.64 13.59 -8.25
N ILE A 476 -13.41 12.54 -7.99
CA ILE A 476 -14.18 12.35 -6.76
C ILE A 476 -13.27 11.76 -5.69
N VAL A 477 -13.17 12.43 -4.54
CA VAL A 477 -12.43 11.97 -3.36
C VAL A 477 -13.30 11.03 -2.54
N CYS A 478 -14.49 11.48 -2.14
CA CYS A 478 -15.43 10.70 -1.34
C CYS A 478 -16.89 10.92 -1.76
N SER A 479 -17.76 10.00 -1.39
CA SER A 479 -19.19 10.06 -1.65
C SER A 479 -20.01 9.36 -0.56
N GLY A 480 -21.30 9.68 -0.51
CA GLY A 480 -22.25 9.09 0.43
C GLY A 480 -23.67 9.03 -0.15
N ILE A 481 -24.45 8.03 0.27
CA ILE A 481 -25.89 7.93 0.00
C ILE A 481 -26.65 7.87 1.33
N SER A 482 -27.83 8.50 1.36
CA SER A 482 -28.73 8.50 2.52
C SER A 482 -29.49 7.18 2.67
N TYR A 483 -29.92 6.87 3.89
CA TYR A 483 -30.64 5.62 4.21
C TYR A 483 -32.04 5.55 3.56
N SER A 484 -32.68 6.69 3.30
CA SER A 484 -33.89 6.79 2.47
C SER A 484 -33.64 6.49 0.98
N GLY A 485 -32.39 6.55 0.52
CA GLY A 485 -32.00 6.47 -0.89
C GLY A 485 -32.35 7.73 -1.71
N VAL A 486 -33.00 8.73 -1.11
CA VAL A 486 -33.45 9.96 -1.80
C VAL A 486 -32.30 10.92 -2.04
N PHE A 487 -31.40 11.08 -1.08
CA PHE A 487 -30.25 11.99 -1.17
C PHE A 487 -28.93 11.25 -1.35
N PHE A 488 -28.01 11.85 -2.09
CA PHE A 488 -26.64 11.40 -2.23
C PHE A 488 -25.69 12.59 -2.47
N ALA A 489 -24.43 12.47 -2.06
CA ALA A 489 -23.46 13.53 -2.13
C ALA A 489 -22.09 13.02 -2.57
N TYR A 490 -21.25 13.93 -3.08
CA TYR A 490 -19.81 13.69 -3.26
C TYR A 490 -18.99 14.94 -3.03
N SER A 491 -17.69 14.78 -2.75
CA SER A 491 -16.70 15.84 -2.89
C SER A 491 -15.74 15.51 -4.01
N ASP A 492 -15.56 16.48 -4.91
CA ASP A 492 -14.34 16.57 -5.71
C ASP A 492 -13.23 17.25 -4.88
N HIS A 493 -12.07 17.57 -5.49
CA HIS A 493 -10.98 18.29 -4.82
C HIS A 493 -11.22 19.81 -4.65
N VAL A 494 -12.38 20.33 -5.06
CA VAL A 494 -12.75 21.75 -4.92
C VAL A 494 -13.85 21.95 -3.87
N LYS A 495 -14.92 21.13 -3.89
CA LYS A 495 -16.03 21.24 -2.92
C LYS A 495 -16.97 20.02 -2.88
N PRO A 496 -17.71 19.84 -1.77
CA PRO A 496 -18.85 18.94 -1.73
C PRO A 496 -20.01 19.41 -2.63
N SER A 497 -20.86 18.46 -3.01
CA SER A 497 -22.05 18.65 -3.83
C SER A 497 -23.13 17.64 -3.44
N LEU A 498 -24.32 18.14 -3.06
CA LEU A 498 -25.49 17.36 -2.67
C LEU A 498 -26.49 17.23 -3.82
N PHE A 499 -27.09 16.06 -3.97
CA PHE A 499 -28.06 15.72 -5.00
C PHE A 499 -29.24 14.95 -4.41
N GLU A 500 -30.37 15.05 -5.11
CA GLU A 500 -31.67 14.48 -4.77
C GLU A 500 -32.15 13.67 -5.97
N LEU A 501 -32.44 12.39 -5.74
CA LEU A 501 -32.93 11.42 -6.71
C LEU A 501 -34.46 11.41 -6.69
N LYS A 502 -35.10 11.56 -7.86
CA LYS A 502 -36.56 11.51 -8.00
C LYS A 502 -36.95 10.49 -9.05
N ARG A 503 -37.97 9.69 -8.76
CA ARG A 503 -38.61 8.81 -9.74
C ARG A 503 -39.66 9.61 -10.51
N CYS A 504 -39.61 9.62 -11.84
CA CYS A 504 -40.64 10.29 -12.63
C CYS A 504 -41.94 9.48 -12.59
N GLU A 505 -43.08 10.13 -12.37
CA GLU A 505 -44.37 9.46 -12.44
C GLU A 505 -44.68 9.01 -13.89
N GLY A 506 -45.35 7.87 -14.04
CA GLY A 506 -45.75 7.30 -15.34
C GLY A 506 -44.61 6.76 -16.23
N LYS A 507 -43.33 6.93 -15.87
CA LYS A 507 -42.18 6.39 -16.63
C LYS A 507 -41.15 5.76 -15.70
N ASN A 508 -40.51 4.68 -16.14
CA ASN A 508 -39.48 4.01 -15.34
C ASN A 508 -38.10 4.71 -15.47
N THR A 509 -38.11 6.04 -15.36
CA THR A 509 -36.98 6.96 -15.55
C THR A 509 -36.74 7.78 -14.29
N TRP A 510 -35.48 8.13 -14.04
CA TRP A 510 -35.08 8.89 -12.85
C TRP A 510 -34.58 10.29 -13.24
N ALA A 511 -34.89 11.26 -12.40
CA ALA A 511 -34.37 12.61 -12.46
C ALA A 511 -33.40 12.84 -11.28
N VAL A 512 -32.37 13.63 -11.50
CA VAL A 512 -31.42 14.06 -10.47
C VAL A 512 -31.45 15.58 -10.39
N SER A 513 -31.85 16.12 -9.24
CA SER A 513 -31.79 17.55 -8.94
C SER A 513 -30.61 17.85 -8.01
N LYS A 514 -29.84 18.90 -8.31
CA LYS A 514 -28.77 19.36 -7.41
C LYS A 514 -29.36 20.26 -6.31
N ARG A 515 -29.04 19.97 -5.06
CA ARG A 515 -29.32 20.85 -3.92
C ARG A 515 -28.11 21.77 -3.67
N LEU A 516 -28.37 22.90 -3.01
CA LEU A 516 -27.31 23.77 -2.50
C LEU A 516 -26.75 23.19 -1.19
N LEU A 517 -25.56 23.62 -0.82
CA LEU A 517 -24.94 23.39 0.48
C LEU A 517 -24.49 24.76 1.04
N PRO A 518 -24.30 24.90 2.36
CA PRO A 518 -23.82 26.15 2.94
C PRO A 518 -22.56 26.68 2.23
N PRO A 519 -22.46 27.99 1.97
CA PRO A 519 -21.23 28.58 1.47
C PRO A 519 -20.11 28.40 2.51
N LYS A 520 -18.86 28.33 2.02
CA LYS A 520 -17.60 28.12 2.78
C LYS A 520 -17.29 26.68 3.23
N ILE A 521 -18.13 25.66 3.01
CA ILE A 521 -17.73 24.27 3.32
C ILE A 521 -16.58 23.84 2.40
N PRO A 522 -15.42 23.40 2.94
CA PRO A 522 -14.27 22.96 2.16
C PRO A 522 -14.52 21.60 1.48
N PHE A 523 -13.69 21.26 0.50
CA PHE A 523 -13.65 19.88 -0.03
C PHE A 523 -13.35 18.87 1.08
N ALA A 524 -13.88 17.66 0.93
CA ALA A 524 -13.93 16.64 1.98
C ALA A 524 -13.14 15.37 1.63
N HIS A 525 -12.59 14.74 2.67
CA HIS A 525 -11.95 13.41 2.57
C HIS A 525 -12.92 12.27 2.89
N SER A 526 -14.00 12.53 3.62
CA SER A 526 -15.04 11.56 3.98
C SER A 526 -16.40 12.25 4.16
N MET A 527 -17.49 11.53 3.92
CA MET A 527 -18.85 12.00 4.19
C MET A 527 -19.81 10.85 4.50
N ILE A 528 -20.79 11.10 5.35
CA ILE A 528 -21.82 10.11 5.75
C ILE A 528 -23.14 10.84 6.08
N PHE A 529 -24.27 10.19 5.85
CA PHE A 529 -25.58 10.67 6.29
C PHE A 529 -25.95 10.05 7.65
N SER A 530 -26.74 10.75 8.47
CA SER A 530 -27.38 10.14 9.64
C SER A 530 -28.40 9.07 9.24
N CYS A 531 -28.73 8.15 10.16
CA CYS A 531 -29.65 7.03 9.91
C CYS A 531 -31.07 7.48 9.50
N ASP A 532 -31.54 8.61 10.04
CA ASP A 532 -32.81 9.28 9.70
C ASP A 532 -32.75 10.05 8.37
N SER A 533 -31.59 10.08 7.69
CA SER A 533 -31.30 10.87 6.49
C SER A 533 -31.40 12.40 6.64
N SER A 534 -31.60 12.95 7.85
CA SER A 534 -31.81 14.39 8.05
C SER A 534 -30.51 15.20 8.01
N ARG A 535 -29.37 14.63 8.40
CA ARG A 535 -28.08 15.32 8.51
C ARG A 535 -27.05 14.70 7.57
N LEU A 536 -26.25 15.56 6.93
CA LEU A 536 -25.06 15.20 6.17
C LEU A 536 -23.82 15.65 6.94
N MET A 537 -22.94 14.71 7.26
CA MET A 537 -21.69 14.94 7.99
C MET A 537 -20.53 14.92 7.00
N ILE A 538 -19.68 15.95 7.02
CA ILE A 538 -18.66 16.22 6.01
C ILE A 538 -17.31 16.45 6.69
N ALA A 539 -16.35 15.54 6.51
CA ALA A 539 -14.99 15.67 7.03
C ALA A 539 -14.14 16.51 6.06
N GLY A 540 -13.98 17.79 6.38
CA GLY A 540 -13.26 18.76 5.57
C GLY A 540 -11.74 18.56 5.57
N HIS A 541 -11.07 18.97 4.50
CA HIS A 541 -9.61 18.92 4.39
C HIS A 541 -8.90 19.88 5.35
N ASP A 542 -9.61 20.84 5.93
CA ASP A 542 -9.17 21.74 7.00
C ASP A 542 -9.02 21.04 8.35
N ARG A 543 -9.47 19.77 8.44
CA ARG A 543 -9.46 18.85 9.60
C ARG A 543 -10.63 19.08 10.57
N ARG A 544 -11.75 19.65 10.10
CA ARG A 544 -13.01 19.79 10.84
C ARG A 544 -14.12 18.90 10.28
N ILE A 545 -15.13 18.56 11.09
CA ILE A 545 -16.31 17.81 10.66
C ILE A 545 -17.54 18.72 10.72
N TYR A 546 -18.08 19.06 9.55
CA TYR A 546 -19.25 19.91 9.38
C TYR A 546 -20.53 19.07 9.41
N VAL A 547 -21.51 19.45 10.23
CA VAL A 547 -22.83 18.83 10.31
C VAL A 547 -23.85 19.75 9.63
N VAL A 548 -24.38 19.33 8.49
CA VAL A 548 -25.31 20.10 7.65
C VAL A 548 -26.69 19.46 7.70
N ASP A 549 -27.74 20.27 7.85
CA ASP A 549 -29.12 19.80 7.71
C ASP A 549 -29.51 19.68 6.22
N VAL A 550 -30.06 18.53 5.82
CA VAL A 550 -30.37 18.21 4.42
C VAL A 550 -31.64 18.91 3.94
N GLY A 551 -32.58 19.22 4.83
CA GLY A 551 -33.86 19.84 4.50
C GLY A 551 -33.73 21.34 4.22
N SER A 552 -33.20 22.09 5.18
CA SER A 552 -32.92 23.53 5.13
C SER A 552 -31.67 23.88 4.32
N SER A 553 -30.71 22.95 4.20
CA SER A 553 -29.36 23.19 3.66
C SER A 553 -28.53 24.19 4.49
N GLU A 554 -28.75 24.25 5.81
CA GLU A 554 -28.00 25.08 6.77
C GLU A 554 -26.93 24.29 7.54
N LEU A 555 -25.93 24.99 8.09
CA LEU A 555 -24.87 24.40 8.91
C LEU A 555 -25.30 24.37 10.38
N LEU A 556 -25.52 23.17 10.93
CA LEU A 556 -25.95 22.96 12.32
C LEU A 556 -24.79 23.09 13.32
N HIS A 557 -23.64 22.47 13.00
CA HIS A 557 -22.51 22.38 13.92
C HIS A 557 -21.19 22.13 13.16
N THR A 558 -20.04 22.35 13.82
CA THR A 558 -18.71 22.03 13.29
C THR A 558 -17.83 21.50 14.41
N PHE A 559 -17.54 20.19 14.37
CA PHE A 559 -16.60 19.57 15.31
C PHE A 559 -15.16 19.87 14.91
N THR A 560 -14.33 20.20 15.90
CA THR A 560 -12.86 20.18 15.78
C THR A 560 -12.35 18.97 16.57
N PRO A 561 -11.86 17.89 15.91
CA PRO A 561 -11.27 16.75 16.60
C PRO A 561 -10.06 17.17 17.42
N CYS A 562 -9.95 16.66 18.64
CA CYS A 562 -8.85 16.98 19.55
C CYS A 562 -8.44 15.77 20.40
N ARG A 563 -7.14 15.62 20.66
CA ARG A 563 -6.62 14.60 21.58
C ARG A 563 -6.75 15.01 23.05
N GLU A 564 -6.57 16.29 23.34
CA GLU A 564 -6.66 16.92 24.66
C GLU A 564 -7.53 18.18 24.54
N LEU A 565 -8.25 18.54 25.61
CA LEU A 565 -9.21 19.65 25.62
C LEU A 565 -8.50 21.00 25.80
N TYR A 566 -8.07 21.59 24.68
CA TYR A 566 -7.58 22.97 24.59
C TYR A 566 -8.55 23.85 23.79
N ASP A 567 -8.37 25.18 23.81
CA ASP A 567 -9.30 26.16 23.23
C ASP A 567 -9.61 25.93 21.73
N GLU A 568 -10.90 26.05 21.39
CA GLU A 568 -11.44 25.83 20.03
C GLU A 568 -10.97 26.86 18.99
N GLU A 569 -10.33 27.96 19.44
CA GLU A 569 -9.78 29.01 18.58
C GLU A 569 -8.47 28.62 17.89
N LEU A 570 -7.75 27.60 18.40
CA LEU A 570 -6.52 27.12 17.78
C LEU A 570 -6.79 26.36 16.46
N PRO A 571 -5.88 26.42 15.47
CA PRO A 571 -6.00 25.62 14.27
C PRO A 571 -5.87 24.12 14.64
N PRO A 572 -6.72 23.22 14.09
CA PRO A 572 -6.68 21.80 14.44
C PRO A 572 -5.29 21.21 14.25
N THR A 573 -4.77 20.58 15.30
CA THR A 573 -3.49 19.86 15.31
C THR A 573 -3.60 18.45 14.74
N GLU A 574 -4.80 17.87 14.79
CA GLU A 574 -5.06 16.47 14.43
C GLU A 574 -5.04 16.24 12.90
N PRO A 575 -4.58 15.07 12.43
CA PRO A 575 -4.56 14.73 11.00
C PRO A 575 -5.97 14.52 10.41
N PRO A 576 -6.14 14.62 9.07
CA PRO A 576 -7.46 14.58 8.42
C PRO A 576 -8.25 13.29 8.65
N ILE A 577 -9.57 13.44 8.83
CA ILE A 577 -10.54 12.34 8.97
C ILE A 577 -10.84 11.73 7.59
N THR A 578 -10.47 10.46 7.40
CA THR A 578 -10.64 9.73 6.14
C THR A 578 -11.77 8.68 6.18
N ARG A 579 -12.31 8.36 7.36
CA ARG A 579 -13.48 7.49 7.51
C ARG A 579 -14.39 8.01 8.62
N MET A 580 -15.70 7.90 8.39
CA MET A 580 -16.73 8.18 9.39
C MET A 580 -17.74 7.03 9.43
N ILE A 581 -18.28 6.76 10.62
CA ILE A 581 -19.17 5.64 10.92
C ILE A 581 -20.24 6.16 11.90
N THR A 582 -21.52 5.96 11.60
CA THR A 582 -22.65 6.36 12.45
C THR A 582 -23.33 5.15 13.10
N SER A 583 -23.85 5.30 14.32
CA SER A 583 -24.72 4.29 14.95
C SER A 583 -26.11 4.22 14.28
N SER A 584 -26.86 3.14 14.51
CA SER A 584 -28.17 2.96 13.86
C SER A 584 -29.30 3.80 14.47
N ASP A 585 -29.13 4.25 15.72
CA ASP A 585 -29.99 5.25 16.38
C ASP A 585 -29.60 6.70 16.07
N GLY A 586 -28.43 6.94 15.47
CA GLY A 586 -27.92 8.27 15.18
C GLY A 586 -27.39 9.03 16.41
N GLN A 587 -27.17 8.36 17.55
CA GLN A 587 -26.58 8.98 18.75
C GLN A 587 -25.06 9.18 18.62
N TRP A 588 -24.34 8.27 17.96
CA TRP A 588 -22.88 8.22 17.93
C TRP A 588 -22.30 8.39 16.52
N LEU A 589 -21.22 9.16 16.43
CA LEU A 589 -20.34 9.27 15.26
C LEU A 589 -18.92 8.89 15.66
N ALA A 590 -18.39 7.82 15.07
CA ALA A 590 -16.97 7.49 15.13
C ALA A 590 -16.25 8.01 13.89
N ALA A 591 -15.33 8.94 14.09
CA ALA A 591 -14.47 9.51 13.05
C ALA A 591 -13.05 8.95 13.20
N VAL A 592 -12.44 8.51 12.10
CA VAL A 592 -11.11 7.89 12.07
C VAL A 592 -10.20 8.73 11.17
N ASN A 593 -9.01 9.09 11.68
CA ASN A 593 -8.03 9.85 10.92
C ASN A 593 -7.24 8.95 9.95
N CYS A 594 -6.50 9.56 9.01
CA CYS A 594 -5.64 8.84 8.05
C CYS A 594 -4.55 7.96 8.69
N PHE A 595 -4.32 8.12 9.99
CA PHE A 595 -3.30 7.45 10.78
C PHE A 595 -3.87 6.41 11.77
N GLY A 596 -5.19 6.23 11.85
CA GLY A 596 -5.84 5.21 12.67
C GLY A 596 -6.16 5.58 14.12
N ASP A 597 -6.05 6.84 14.55
CA ASP A 597 -6.68 7.29 15.81
C ASP A 597 -8.17 7.58 15.58
N ILE A 598 -8.97 7.44 16.64
CA ILE A 598 -10.43 7.45 16.60
C ILE A 598 -10.97 8.53 17.55
N TYR A 599 -11.87 9.36 17.05
CA TYR A 599 -12.55 10.43 17.78
C TYR A 599 -14.04 10.08 17.77
N ILE A 600 -14.66 9.97 18.95
CA ILE A 600 -16.06 9.61 19.11
C ILE A 600 -16.83 10.86 19.51
N PHE A 601 -17.83 11.22 18.72
CA PHE A 601 -18.72 12.35 18.95
C PHE A 601 -20.11 11.84 19.29
N ASN A 602 -20.76 12.50 20.24
CA ASN A 602 -22.18 12.33 20.50
C ASN A 602 -22.96 13.39 19.70
N LEU A 603 -23.92 12.94 18.90
CA LEU A 603 -24.70 13.71 17.93
C LEU A 603 -25.97 14.35 18.52
N GLU A 604 -26.29 14.03 19.77
CA GLU A 604 -27.39 14.61 20.53
C GLU A 604 -26.90 15.85 21.31
N ILE A 605 -25.82 15.72 22.08
CA ILE A 605 -25.20 16.84 22.82
C ILE A 605 -24.22 17.68 21.98
N LEU A 606 -23.93 17.26 20.75
CA LEU A 606 -22.98 17.89 19.81
C LEU A 606 -21.60 18.17 20.44
N ARG A 607 -20.98 17.14 21.03
CA ARG A 607 -19.61 17.22 21.61
C ARG A 607 -18.78 15.96 21.36
N GLN A 608 -17.46 16.10 21.41
CA GLN A 608 -16.55 14.95 21.48
C GLN A 608 -16.73 14.25 22.84
N HIS A 609 -17.01 12.96 22.82
CA HIS A 609 -17.21 12.12 24.00
C HIS A 609 -15.92 11.40 24.40
N TRP A 610 -15.17 10.87 23.43
CA TRP A 610 -13.99 10.04 23.69
C TRP A 610 -12.96 10.11 22.55
N PHE A 611 -11.71 9.82 22.87
CA PHE A 611 -10.57 9.70 21.96
C PHE A 611 -9.85 8.38 22.23
N ILE A 612 -9.53 7.63 21.19
CA ILE A 612 -8.79 6.36 21.24
C ILE A 612 -7.58 6.50 20.32
N SER A 613 -6.38 6.47 20.89
CA SER A 613 -5.15 6.53 20.08
C SER A 613 -4.87 5.19 19.39
N ARG A 614 -4.14 5.26 18.27
CA ARG A 614 -3.77 4.14 17.37
C ARG A 614 -3.39 2.86 18.13
N LEU A 615 -4.21 1.83 17.97
CA LEU A 615 -4.09 0.54 18.66
C LEU A 615 -2.82 -0.21 18.28
N ASP A 616 -1.91 -0.41 19.24
CA ASP A 616 -0.62 -1.13 19.10
C ASP A 616 0.29 -0.67 17.94
N GLY A 617 0.03 0.51 17.38
CA GLY A 617 0.73 1.03 16.19
C GLY A 617 0.15 0.61 14.84
N ALA A 618 -0.98 -0.12 14.81
CA ALA A 618 -1.68 -0.53 13.60
C ALA A 618 -2.78 0.47 13.17
N SER A 619 -3.01 0.61 11.87
CA SER A 619 -4.09 1.45 11.32
C SER A 619 -5.46 0.77 11.48
N VAL A 620 -6.54 1.55 11.60
CA VAL A 620 -7.92 1.01 11.59
C VAL A 620 -8.37 0.74 10.16
N THR A 621 -8.63 -0.52 9.81
CA THR A 621 -8.94 -0.96 8.45
C THR A 621 -10.43 -0.96 8.12
N ALA A 622 -11.28 -1.33 9.08
CA ALA A 622 -12.74 -1.27 8.96
C ALA A 622 -13.39 -1.09 10.34
N GLY A 623 -14.68 -0.75 10.38
CA GLY A 623 -15.43 -0.55 11.61
C GLY A 623 -16.94 -0.43 11.40
N GLY A 624 -17.71 -0.55 12.49
CA GLY A 624 -19.15 -0.35 12.50
C GLY A 624 -19.81 -0.63 13.85
N PHE A 625 -21.02 -0.08 14.03
CA PHE A 625 -21.90 -0.36 15.16
C PHE A 625 -22.88 -1.50 14.81
N PRO A 626 -23.01 -2.56 15.62
CA PRO A 626 -24.00 -3.61 15.41
C PRO A 626 -25.45 -3.07 15.61
N PRO A 627 -26.41 -3.34 14.71
CA PRO A 627 -27.83 -2.98 14.90
C PRO A 627 -28.57 -3.70 16.06
N GLN A 628 -27.83 -4.42 16.91
CA GLN A 628 -28.30 -5.01 18.16
C GLN A 628 -27.88 -4.19 19.38
N ASP A 629 -26.76 -3.45 19.28
CA ASP A 629 -26.14 -2.72 20.38
C ASP A 629 -25.33 -1.55 19.80
N ASN A 630 -25.91 -0.35 19.82
CA ASN A 630 -25.30 0.86 19.28
C ASN A 630 -24.21 1.46 20.18
N ASN A 631 -24.09 1.00 21.44
CA ASN A 631 -23.02 1.43 22.33
C ASN A 631 -21.72 0.66 22.06
N VAL A 632 -21.78 -0.48 21.37
CA VAL A 632 -20.59 -1.25 20.99
C VAL A 632 -20.07 -0.83 19.62
N LEU A 633 -18.88 -0.24 19.58
CA LEU A 633 -18.14 0.00 18.33
C LEU A 633 -17.18 -1.16 18.06
N ILE A 634 -17.41 -1.91 16.97
CA ILE A 634 -16.51 -2.99 16.53
C ILE A 634 -15.59 -2.45 15.42
N ILE A 635 -14.28 -2.66 15.55
CA ILE A 635 -13.28 -2.30 14.54
C ILE A 635 -12.24 -3.40 14.29
N THR A 636 -11.60 -3.32 13.12
CA THR A 636 -10.44 -4.13 12.76
C THR A 636 -9.23 -3.27 12.46
N THR A 637 -8.05 -3.87 12.61
CA THR A 637 -6.75 -3.22 12.39
C THR A 637 -6.00 -3.83 11.20
N SER A 638 -4.93 -3.15 10.76
CA SER A 638 -4.01 -3.64 9.73
C SER A 638 -3.12 -4.81 10.19
N SER A 639 -3.10 -5.11 11.49
CA SER A 639 -2.53 -6.32 12.11
C SER A 639 -3.52 -7.49 12.18
N ASN A 640 -4.69 -7.40 11.53
CA ASN A 640 -5.77 -8.40 11.59
C ASN A 640 -6.22 -8.75 13.03
N GLN A 641 -6.21 -7.76 13.93
CA GLN A 641 -6.84 -7.87 15.25
C GLN A 641 -8.26 -7.29 15.21
N VAL A 642 -9.14 -7.78 16.09
CA VAL A 642 -10.51 -7.30 16.30
C VAL A 642 -10.62 -6.68 17.69
N TYR A 643 -11.20 -5.49 17.76
CA TYR A 643 -11.52 -4.81 19.01
C TYR A 643 -13.00 -4.40 19.00
N ALA A 644 -13.67 -4.61 20.13
CA ALA A 644 -15.02 -4.12 20.42
C ALA A 644 -14.93 -3.20 21.64
N PHE A 645 -15.39 -1.96 21.49
CA PHE A 645 -15.34 -0.93 22.53
C PHE A 645 -16.74 -0.60 23.02
N ASP A 646 -16.90 -0.47 24.33
CA ASP A 646 -18.06 0.17 24.94
C ASP A 646 -17.84 1.68 24.88
N ILE A 647 -18.62 2.35 24.04
CA ILE A 647 -18.56 3.80 23.83
C ILE A 647 -19.10 4.57 25.03
N GLU A 648 -20.20 4.13 25.64
CA GLU A 648 -20.82 4.84 26.76
C GLU A 648 -19.89 4.81 27.98
N SER A 649 -19.37 3.64 28.34
CA SER A 649 -18.43 3.43 29.45
C SER A 649 -16.98 3.86 29.15
N LYS A 650 -16.68 4.26 27.91
CA LYS A 650 -15.34 4.64 27.40
C LYS A 650 -14.26 3.58 27.66
N GLN A 651 -14.58 2.32 27.42
CA GLN A 651 -13.75 1.16 27.80
C GLN A 651 -13.68 0.11 26.69
N LEU A 652 -12.71 -0.81 26.81
CA LEU A 652 -12.65 -2.00 25.95
C LEU A 652 -13.75 -2.97 26.40
N GLY A 653 -14.61 -3.39 25.48
CA GLY A 653 -15.75 -4.26 25.77
C GLY A 653 -15.31 -5.65 26.26
N GLU A 654 -16.16 -6.30 27.06
CA GLU A 654 -15.84 -7.58 27.72
C GLU A 654 -15.32 -8.67 26.76
N TRP A 655 -15.88 -8.75 25.55
CA TRP A 655 -15.44 -9.72 24.54
C TRP A 655 -13.97 -9.54 24.18
N SER A 656 -13.52 -8.30 23.96
CA SER A 656 -12.14 -8.01 23.58
C SER A 656 -11.16 -8.17 24.74
N MET A 657 -11.55 -7.77 25.96
CA MET A 657 -10.77 -8.06 27.17
C MET A 657 -10.51 -9.57 27.36
N LYS A 658 -11.45 -10.43 26.93
CA LYS A 658 -11.33 -11.89 27.03
C LYS A 658 -10.64 -12.54 25.83
N HIS A 659 -10.68 -11.93 24.63
CA HIS A 659 -10.42 -12.65 23.38
C HIS A 659 -9.47 -12.00 22.37
N THR A 660 -9.18 -10.69 22.41
CA THR A 660 -8.35 -10.04 21.36
C THR A 660 -6.93 -10.62 21.27
N PHE A 661 -6.34 -11.06 22.38
CA PHE A 661 -5.03 -11.75 22.42
C PHE A 661 -5.12 -13.28 22.26
N VAL A 662 -6.31 -13.83 22.02
CA VAL A 662 -6.60 -15.28 21.95
C VAL A 662 -7.29 -15.66 20.63
N LEU A 663 -7.27 -14.77 19.63
CA LEU A 663 -7.85 -15.00 18.31
C LEU A 663 -7.24 -16.24 17.63
N PRO A 664 -8.02 -17.03 16.87
CA PRO A 664 -7.51 -18.21 16.15
C PRO A 664 -6.37 -17.85 15.19
N LYS A 665 -5.37 -18.73 15.04
CA LYS A 665 -4.23 -18.47 14.14
C LYS A 665 -4.64 -18.23 12.70
N ARG A 666 -5.75 -18.83 12.26
CA ARG A 666 -6.34 -18.61 10.92
C ARG A 666 -6.91 -17.20 10.71
N PHE A 667 -7.19 -16.48 11.79
CA PHE A 667 -7.61 -15.08 11.74
C PHE A 667 -6.41 -14.13 11.83
N GLN A 668 -5.38 -14.48 12.62
CA GLN A 668 -4.11 -13.75 12.63
C GLN A 668 -3.43 -13.82 11.24
N GLU A 669 -3.40 -15.02 10.63
CA GLU A 669 -2.94 -15.26 9.26
C GLU A 669 -4.04 -15.05 8.19
N PHE A 670 -5.03 -14.16 8.44
CA PHE A 670 -6.15 -13.96 7.50
C PHE A 670 -5.66 -13.49 6.11
N PRO A 671 -6.22 -14.00 4.98
CA PRO A 671 -5.70 -13.71 3.64
C PRO A 671 -5.89 -12.25 3.19
N GLY A 672 -4.85 -11.43 3.36
CA GLY A 672 -4.86 -10.00 3.05
C GLY A 672 -5.43 -9.15 4.18
N GLU A 673 -5.43 -7.83 4.00
CA GLU A 673 -6.06 -6.91 4.95
C GLU A 673 -7.59 -7.06 4.97
N VAL A 674 -8.20 -6.87 6.13
CA VAL A 674 -9.66 -6.67 6.22
C VAL A 674 -10.02 -5.36 5.51
N ILE A 675 -10.99 -5.40 4.59
CA ILE A 675 -11.45 -4.24 3.79
C ILE A 675 -12.85 -3.75 4.19
N GLY A 676 -13.55 -4.48 5.05
CA GLY A 676 -14.91 -4.17 5.48
C GLY A 676 -15.47 -5.11 6.55
N LEU A 677 -16.50 -4.61 7.24
CA LEU A 677 -17.39 -5.36 8.12
C LEU A 677 -18.81 -5.33 7.54
N SER A 678 -19.62 -6.35 7.82
CA SER A 678 -21.06 -6.29 7.62
C SER A 678 -21.81 -6.99 8.74
N PHE A 679 -22.82 -6.30 9.26
CA PHE A 679 -23.68 -6.73 10.36
C PHE A 679 -25.00 -7.24 9.79
N THR A 680 -25.61 -8.25 10.40
CA THR A 680 -26.97 -8.66 10.03
C THR A 680 -27.97 -7.54 10.37
N PRO A 681 -28.90 -7.16 9.47
CA PRO A 681 -29.84 -6.05 9.69
C PRO A 681 -30.98 -6.36 10.70
N SER A 682 -30.79 -7.36 11.57
CA SER A 682 -31.78 -7.76 12.57
C SER A 682 -31.14 -7.80 13.95
N SER A 683 -31.72 -7.10 14.93
CA SER A 683 -31.26 -6.97 16.33
C SER A 683 -31.32 -8.26 17.17
N SER A 684 -31.38 -9.43 16.52
CA SER A 684 -31.48 -10.77 17.11
C SER A 684 -30.35 -11.69 16.62
N SER A 685 -29.17 -11.11 16.38
CA SER A 685 -28.04 -11.79 15.73
C SER A 685 -26.73 -11.01 15.96
N SER A 686 -25.87 -11.55 16.82
CA SER A 686 -24.52 -11.06 17.10
C SER A 686 -23.49 -11.48 16.04
N LEU A 687 -23.95 -11.85 14.84
CA LEU A 687 -23.14 -12.35 13.73
C LEU A 687 -22.61 -11.21 12.87
N VAL A 688 -21.30 -11.16 12.70
CA VAL A 688 -20.60 -10.19 11.84
C VAL A 688 -19.84 -10.93 10.75
N VAL A 689 -19.95 -10.46 9.50
CA VAL A 689 -19.04 -10.86 8.42
C VAL A 689 -17.87 -9.89 8.40
N ILE A 690 -16.67 -10.40 8.60
CA ILE A 690 -15.41 -9.68 8.36
C ILE A 690 -14.87 -10.15 7.00
N TYR A 691 -14.42 -9.27 6.12
CA TYR A 691 -13.91 -9.69 4.81
C TYR A 691 -12.69 -8.92 4.32
N SER A 692 -11.83 -9.62 3.57
CA SER A 692 -10.78 -9.08 2.72
C SER A 692 -11.20 -9.22 1.25
N SER A 693 -10.34 -8.80 0.31
CA SER A 693 -10.53 -9.09 -1.10
C SER A 693 -10.37 -10.58 -1.48
N ARG A 694 -9.95 -11.46 -0.55
CA ARG A 694 -9.64 -12.88 -0.81
C ARG A 694 -10.36 -13.88 0.10
N ALA A 695 -10.90 -13.44 1.23
CA ALA A 695 -11.60 -14.30 2.17
C ALA A 695 -12.70 -13.53 2.93
N MET A 696 -13.62 -14.27 3.53
CA MET A 696 -14.53 -13.77 4.56
C MET A 696 -14.47 -14.70 5.77
N CYS A 697 -14.64 -14.11 6.95
CA CYS A 697 -14.82 -14.82 8.21
C CYS A 697 -16.16 -14.40 8.83
N LEU A 698 -16.96 -15.38 9.25
CA LEU A 698 -18.09 -15.15 10.14
C LEU A 698 -17.59 -15.23 11.57
N ILE A 699 -17.89 -14.21 12.39
CA ILE A 699 -17.65 -14.19 13.84
C ILE A 699 -18.98 -14.00 14.54
N ASP A 700 -19.28 -14.83 15.55
CA ASP A 700 -20.44 -14.66 16.42
C ASP A 700 -19.99 -14.15 17.80
N PHE A 701 -20.21 -12.86 18.05
CA PHE A 701 -19.80 -12.20 19.29
C PHE A 701 -20.59 -12.68 20.52
N GLY A 702 -21.70 -13.40 20.32
CA GLY A 702 -22.44 -14.07 21.40
C GLY A 702 -21.81 -15.39 21.86
N ILE A 703 -20.74 -15.86 21.19
CA ILE A 703 -20.03 -17.11 21.50
C ILE A 703 -18.61 -16.75 22.02
N PRO A 704 -18.08 -17.42 23.07
CA PRO A 704 -16.69 -17.24 23.49
C PRO A 704 -15.70 -17.81 22.46
N VAL A 705 -14.45 -17.33 22.47
CA VAL A 705 -13.41 -17.84 21.57
C VAL A 705 -12.72 -19.08 22.16
N ASP A 706 -13.09 -20.26 21.64
CA ASP A 706 -12.42 -21.53 21.94
C ASP A 706 -10.96 -21.54 21.44
N ARG A 707 -10.04 -22.06 22.26
CA ARG A 707 -8.64 -22.26 21.86
C ARG A 707 -8.49 -23.46 20.91
N ASP A 708 -8.65 -23.20 19.61
CA ASP A 708 -8.33 -24.01 18.43
C ASP A 708 -7.96 -25.50 18.69
N ASP A 709 -8.98 -26.35 18.87
CA ASP A 709 -9.37 -27.55 18.09
C ASP A 709 -8.31 -28.56 17.54
N MET A 710 -7.01 -28.29 17.63
CA MET A 710 -5.92 -29.15 17.12
C MET A 710 -5.89 -30.54 17.74
N ARG A 711 -6.37 -30.69 18.99
CA ARG A 711 -6.46 -32.00 19.67
C ARG A 711 -7.52 -32.91 19.05
N ASN A 712 -8.64 -32.35 18.58
CA ASN A 712 -9.79 -33.13 18.10
C ASN A 712 -9.50 -33.80 16.75
N LEU A 713 -8.86 -33.08 15.83
CA LEU A 713 -8.47 -33.66 14.53
C LEU A 713 -7.46 -34.81 14.69
N GLN A 714 -6.62 -34.75 15.73
CA GLN A 714 -5.63 -35.78 16.01
C GLN A 714 -6.25 -37.05 16.63
N HIS A 715 -7.29 -36.92 17.46
CA HIS A 715 -8.08 -38.07 17.91
C HIS A 715 -8.86 -38.76 16.77
N ILE A 716 -9.45 -37.98 15.85
CA ILE A 716 -10.17 -38.50 14.68
C ILE A 716 -9.22 -39.29 13.74
N LEU A 717 -7.96 -38.86 13.62
CA LEU A 717 -6.95 -39.55 12.80
C LEU A 717 -6.24 -40.70 13.53
N ALA A 718 -6.26 -40.76 14.86
CA ALA A 718 -5.67 -41.84 15.65
C ALA A 718 -6.55 -43.09 15.71
N ASN A 719 -7.87 -42.93 15.91
CA ASN A 719 -8.80 -44.05 16.12
C ASN A 719 -9.29 -44.68 14.80
N GLY A 720 -8.37 -45.19 13.99
CA GLY A 720 -8.62 -45.85 12.71
C GLY A 720 -9.31 -47.23 12.80
N ARG A 721 -10.40 -47.38 13.59
CA ARG A 721 -11.09 -48.68 13.77
C ARG A 721 -12.56 -48.60 14.22
N LEU A 722 -13.44 -47.93 13.48
CA LEU A 722 -14.91 -48.05 13.69
C LEU A 722 -15.78 -47.83 12.44
N LYS A 723 -15.51 -48.57 11.35
CA LYS A 723 -16.53 -48.79 10.29
C LYS A 723 -17.45 -49.93 10.71
N ARG A 724 -18.78 -49.68 10.67
CA ARG A 724 -19.92 -50.54 11.07
C ARG A 724 -20.35 -50.50 12.56
N LYS A 725 -21.17 -49.50 12.91
CA LYS A 725 -22.56 -49.71 13.37
C LYS A 725 -23.33 -48.37 13.32
N LEU A 726 -24.65 -48.45 13.51
CA LEU A 726 -25.64 -47.35 13.45
C LEU A 726 -25.93 -46.78 12.05
N ARG A 727 -26.79 -47.51 11.32
CA ARG A 727 -28.01 -46.88 10.83
C ARG A 727 -28.92 -46.70 12.05
N ASP A 728 -29.10 -45.48 12.52
CA ASP A 728 -30.31 -45.04 13.23
C ASP A 728 -30.35 -43.51 13.23
N GLY A 729 -31.55 -42.95 13.22
CA GLY A 729 -31.75 -41.52 13.03
C GLY A 729 -31.56 -40.72 14.31
N GLN A 730 -30.36 -40.18 14.53
CA GLN A 730 -30.15 -39.07 15.45
C GLN A 730 -29.45 -37.92 14.72
N THR A 731 -29.99 -36.71 14.86
CA THR A 731 -29.46 -35.49 14.28
C THR A 731 -28.19 -35.08 15.03
N GLU A 732 -27.02 -35.22 14.39
CA GLU A 732 -25.82 -34.52 14.84
C GLU A 732 -26.07 -33.00 14.77
N THR A 733 -26.37 -32.41 15.93
CA THR A 733 -26.40 -30.97 16.12
C THR A 733 -24.99 -30.43 15.93
N LYS A 734 -24.70 -29.92 14.73
CA LYS A 734 -23.45 -29.23 14.43
C LYS A 734 -23.24 -28.11 15.46
N PHE A 735 -22.29 -28.31 16.37
CA PHE A 735 -21.81 -27.27 17.27
C PHE A 735 -21.35 -26.09 16.42
N ARG A 736 -22.03 -24.95 16.58
CA ARG A 736 -21.81 -23.74 15.80
C ARG A 736 -20.47 -23.15 16.21
N LYS A 737 -19.52 -23.10 15.26
CA LYS A 737 -18.19 -22.54 15.54
C LYS A 737 -18.27 -21.02 15.56
N ASN A 738 -17.49 -20.42 16.45
CA ASN A 738 -17.41 -18.95 16.56
C ASN A 738 -16.84 -18.35 15.27
N PHE A 739 -15.72 -18.90 14.76
CA PHE A 739 -15.09 -18.49 13.52
C PHE A 739 -15.36 -19.50 12.40
N GLU A 740 -16.07 -19.09 11.35
CA GLU A 740 -16.19 -19.84 10.09
C GLU A 740 -15.48 -19.08 8.95
N PHE A 741 -14.65 -19.76 8.15
CA PHE A 741 -13.80 -19.13 7.12
C PHE A 741 -14.18 -19.61 5.72
N PHE A 742 -14.30 -18.66 4.78
CA PHE A 742 -14.57 -18.91 3.36
C PHE A 742 -13.57 -18.15 2.49
N TYR A 743 -13.17 -18.73 1.37
CA TYR A 743 -12.13 -18.18 0.48
C TYR A 743 -12.74 -17.88 -0.89
N PHE A 744 -12.36 -16.75 -1.48
CA PHE A 744 -12.80 -16.33 -2.81
C PHE A 744 -11.81 -16.80 -3.88
N GLN A 745 -12.30 -17.04 -5.10
CA GLN A 745 -11.48 -17.37 -6.26
C GLN A 745 -11.03 -16.09 -6.98
N ASP A 746 -11.98 -15.21 -7.25
CA ASP A 746 -11.79 -13.88 -7.81
C ASP A 746 -11.78 -12.80 -6.70
N PRO A 747 -11.15 -11.64 -6.91
CA PRO A 747 -11.12 -10.58 -5.92
C PRO A 747 -12.51 -10.00 -5.64
N VAL A 748 -12.86 -9.90 -4.35
CA VAL A 748 -14.08 -9.24 -3.87
C VAL A 748 -13.80 -7.75 -3.64
N LEU A 749 -14.67 -6.90 -4.18
CA LEU A 749 -14.64 -5.44 -4.04
C LEU A 749 -15.53 -4.96 -2.88
N PHE A 750 -16.65 -5.63 -2.66
CA PHE A 750 -17.62 -5.29 -1.62
C PHE A 750 -18.45 -6.52 -1.20
N LEU A 751 -18.79 -6.59 0.09
CA LEU A 751 -19.69 -7.59 0.66
C LEU A 751 -20.58 -6.92 1.72
N ALA A 752 -21.89 -7.17 1.66
CA ALA A 752 -22.80 -6.77 2.72
C ALA A 752 -24.01 -7.73 2.85
N HIS A 753 -24.66 -7.74 4.00
CA HIS A 753 -25.96 -8.41 4.16
C HIS A 753 -27.06 -7.71 3.36
N LEU A 754 -27.95 -8.52 2.76
CA LEU A 754 -29.24 -8.10 2.19
C LEU A 754 -30.40 -8.40 3.14
N SER A 755 -30.26 -9.42 3.99
CA SER A 755 -31.23 -9.78 5.02
C SER A 755 -30.55 -10.56 6.15
N LYS A 756 -31.32 -11.03 7.15
CA LYS A 756 -30.81 -11.94 8.20
C LYS A 756 -30.14 -13.21 7.66
N ASN A 757 -30.59 -13.72 6.50
CA ASN A 757 -30.11 -14.98 5.93
C ASN A 757 -29.38 -14.83 4.58
N SER A 758 -29.28 -13.63 4.00
CA SER A 758 -28.70 -13.43 2.66
C SER A 758 -27.70 -12.28 2.61
N SER A 759 -26.71 -12.42 1.73
CA SER A 759 -25.63 -11.47 1.48
C SER A 759 -25.46 -11.18 -0.01
N LEU A 760 -25.02 -9.97 -0.32
CA LEU A 760 -24.54 -9.54 -1.62
C LEU A 760 -23.01 -9.59 -1.62
N ILE A 761 -22.43 -10.20 -2.65
CA ILE A 761 -21.00 -10.17 -2.93
C ILE A 761 -20.80 -9.53 -4.30
N VAL A 762 -19.95 -8.50 -4.35
CA VAL A 762 -19.49 -7.87 -5.58
C VAL A 762 -18.05 -8.36 -5.83
N ASP A 763 -17.90 -9.36 -6.69
CA ASP A 763 -16.62 -9.89 -7.16
C ASP A 763 -16.32 -9.44 -8.60
N LYS A 764 -15.05 -9.41 -8.99
CA LYS A 764 -14.68 -9.14 -10.39
C LYS A 764 -13.57 -10.08 -10.86
N PRO A 765 -13.81 -10.94 -11.85
CA PRO A 765 -12.77 -11.82 -12.36
C PRO A 765 -11.57 -11.04 -12.89
N TRP A 766 -10.37 -11.36 -12.40
CA TRP A 766 -9.16 -10.59 -12.76
C TRP A 766 -8.84 -10.66 -14.26
N LEU A 767 -9.27 -11.74 -14.93
CA LEU A 767 -9.18 -11.92 -16.38
C LEU A 767 -10.16 -11.04 -17.18
N GLU A 768 -11.19 -10.46 -16.56
CA GLU A 768 -12.00 -9.39 -17.18
C GLU A 768 -11.30 -8.04 -17.04
N VAL A 769 -10.73 -7.74 -15.88
CA VAL A 769 -9.99 -6.48 -15.63
C VAL A 769 -8.81 -6.36 -16.59
N ILE A 770 -8.01 -7.43 -16.77
CA ILE A 770 -6.91 -7.49 -17.75
C ILE A 770 -7.36 -7.16 -19.17
N LYS A 771 -8.57 -7.54 -19.58
CA LYS A 771 -9.11 -7.24 -20.93
C LYS A 771 -9.61 -5.80 -21.08
N GLY A 772 -9.73 -5.06 -19.98
CA GLY A 772 -10.15 -3.66 -19.93
C GLY A 772 -9.00 -2.66 -19.74
N LEU A 773 -7.75 -3.15 -19.62
CA LEU A 773 -6.54 -2.33 -19.63
C LEU A 773 -6.19 -1.93 -21.07
N GLU A 774 -5.51 -0.80 -21.25
CA GLU A 774 -5.21 -0.25 -22.59
C GLU A 774 -4.05 -0.98 -23.29
N ALA A 775 -3.05 -1.42 -22.52
CA ALA A 775 -1.96 -2.25 -23.03
C ALA A 775 -2.38 -3.73 -23.11
N PRO A 776 -2.05 -4.47 -24.20
CA PRO A 776 -2.30 -5.91 -24.28
C PRO A 776 -1.30 -6.71 -23.42
N PRO A 777 -1.69 -7.83 -22.80
CA PRO A 777 -0.81 -8.64 -21.96
C PRO A 777 0.30 -9.34 -22.76
N VAL A 778 1.50 -9.40 -22.16
CA VAL A 778 2.69 -9.99 -22.78
C VAL A 778 2.44 -11.47 -23.07
N HIS A 779 2.41 -11.81 -24.35
CA HIS A 779 1.98 -13.12 -24.85
C HIS A 779 2.67 -14.28 -24.13
N ARG A 780 1.86 -15.18 -23.55
CA ARG A 780 2.33 -16.37 -22.83
C ARG A 780 2.15 -17.59 -23.73
N HIS A 781 3.26 -18.12 -24.25
CA HIS A 781 3.25 -19.41 -24.94
C HIS A 781 3.01 -20.53 -23.90
N ILE A 782 1.75 -20.94 -23.74
CA ILE A 782 1.36 -22.03 -22.85
C ILE A 782 1.64 -23.33 -23.61
N PHE A 783 2.65 -24.08 -23.18
CA PHE A 783 2.96 -25.39 -23.73
C PHE A 783 2.06 -26.45 -23.07
N GLY A 784 1.13 -27.00 -23.84
CA GLY A 784 0.19 -28.03 -23.39
C GLY A 784 -1.17 -27.47 -23.00
N THR A 785 -2.15 -27.71 -23.87
CA THR A 785 -3.60 -27.64 -23.62
C THR A 785 -4.20 -28.96 -24.07
#